data_AF-A0AAU9G8E8-F1
#
_entry.id   AF-A0AAU9G8E8-F1
#
_cell.length_a   1.000
_cell.length_b   1.000
_cell.length_c   1.000
_cell.angle_alpha   90.00
_cell.angle_beta   90.00
_cell.angle_gamma   90.00
#
_symmetry.space_group_name_H-M   'P 1'
#
loop_
_entity.id
_entity.type
_entity.pdbx_description
1 polymer ?
#
loop_
_entity_poly.entity_id
_entity_poly.type
_entity_poly.pdbx_seq_one_letter_code
_entity_poly.pdbx_strand_id
1 'polypeptide(L)'
;MEENESPAESRVSTEAENGDDDATNQHKLIQQTEMRKMQNEFNTQRAKMRELYMQKEAEYAQSMAERKKLQEELDELKTHLMVADLKSENEMQLRDIKAQEEISSLQQLVQDTIEESSNYKSELEHIKLELSKYQQQQQQQVQVQVQHPPAESSGGLAPQMLNQVKKTLGSVRKLGSDSLNSSFQQEDESLRGPQSKGNGKQYASEDAEMLHSIVEQLQEEMKALKEKLREQDEQLQSKSNAKVVTVSDTCGMHKSTSMDVAESSCECCSVAEKTIVDFNTHIKKQQKQVDLLQKQLVEARETLGKEAALRKDLEDQWQEKREAHKSEVQSLRDKTAASEQQLLDMQQKFLDTKDSVMRQLQRITDDRERVNKQLETLQADNDFLSGRYLATSEEIENQYINLPNTVVELQELMLRQQSELIQARVSSEYEKQRCVSTLDEIQILRAQLEESNNERRSYKRQTQLDIKSLQDRLTEHLLTVQSYETTKAQLERKEAELNKKLSESRVEIIELQEANEKHAKTNADYKTKIKTLQEELSTMETVQKDFVKLSQTLQISLEELRHADTEVRWQDDDDVNNCPTCSACFTVMVRKIHCRHCGHIYCDKCLTKTVPSGPRKRVARVCDICHTLLTPNTAPYFSQEQPPQQHQNQSQNQSQQQQQQQQQSN
;
A
#
# COMPACT_ATOMS: atom_id res chain seq x y z
N MET A 1 -3.22 23.56 9.13
CA MET A 1 -4.18 24.68 9.18
C MET A 1 -5.28 24.23 10.09
N GLU A 2 -5.37 24.85 11.25
CA GLU A 2 -6.42 24.63 12.23
C GLU A 2 -7.34 25.85 12.16
N GLU A 3 -8.64 25.63 12.00
CA GLU A 3 -9.64 26.70 12.10
C GLU A 3 -10.52 26.43 13.32
N ASN A 4 -10.82 27.49 14.07
CA ASN A 4 -11.63 27.42 15.28
C ASN A 4 -13.12 27.37 14.90
N GLU A 5 -13.89 26.47 15.51
CA GLU A 5 -15.32 26.65 15.69
C GLU A 5 -15.67 26.70 17.18
N SER A 6 -16.05 27.88 17.67
CA SER A 6 -16.53 28.09 19.03
C SER A 6 -18.01 27.66 19.14
N PRO A 7 -18.43 26.94 20.19
CA PRO A 7 -19.83 26.61 20.41
C PRO A 7 -20.64 27.87 20.78
N ALA A 8 -21.72 28.14 20.06
CA ALA A 8 -22.61 29.26 20.34
C ALA A 8 -23.55 28.99 21.52
N GLU A 9 -23.69 29.95 22.44
CA GLU A 9 -24.61 29.87 23.58
C GLU A 9 -26.08 30.03 23.14
N SER A 10 -26.89 28.98 23.25
CA SER A 10 -28.34 29.07 23.09
C SER A 10 -29.03 29.40 24.43
N ARG A 11 -29.34 30.67 24.67
CA ARG A 11 -30.25 31.06 25.76
C ARG A 11 -31.64 30.47 25.53
N VAL A 12 -32.12 29.68 26.48
CA VAL A 12 -33.52 29.22 26.53
C VAL A 12 -34.28 30.07 27.55
N SER A 13 -35.24 30.86 27.07
CA SER A 13 -36.20 31.56 27.93
C SER A 13 -37.32 30.60 28.33
N THR A 14 -37.70 30.61 29.61
CA THR A 14 -38.78 29.77 30.15
C THR A 14 -40.11 30.49 30.14
N GLU A 15 -41.00 30.11 29.23
CA GLU A 15 -42.46 30.26 29.39
C GLU A 15 -43.09 28.89 29.08
N ALA A 16 -44.20 28.55 29.75
CA ALA A 16 -44.76 27.20 29.73
C ALA A 16 -46.28 27.22 29.67
N GLU A 17 -46.86 26.50 28.70
CA GLU A 17 -48.25 26.03 28.75
C GLU A 17 -48.48 24.93 27.68
N ASN A 18 -49.52 24.12 27.88
CA ASN A 18 -50.03 23.03 27.01
C ASN A 18 -49.19 21.72 26.93
N GLY A 19 -49.70 20.67 27.57
CA GLY A 19 -49.07 19.35 27.69
C GLY A 19 -49.33 18.36 26.54
N ASP A 20 -49.32 18.82 25.29
CA ASP A 20 -49.44 17.96 24.08
C ASP A 20 -48.13 17.93 23.25
N ASP A 21 -47.16 18.78 23.60
CA ASP A 21 -45.88 18.94 22.88
C ASP A 21 -44.78 17.94 23.29
N ASP A 22 -44.92 17.21 24.41
CA ASP A 22 -43.86 16.35 24.95
C ASP A 22 -43.58 15.15 24.04
N ALA A 23 -44.62 14.41 23.65
CA ALA A 23 -44.48 13.29 22.70
C ALA A 23 -43.92 13.76 21.34
N THR A 24 -44.34 14.94 20.88
CA THR A 24 -43.88 15.55 19.62
C THR A 24 -42.39 15.93 19.69
N ASN A 25 -41.94 16.54 20.77
CA ASN A 25 -40.53 16.87 20.98
C ASN A 25 -39.66 15.62 21.20
N GLN A 26 -40.16 14.63 21.94
CA GLN A 26 -39.46 13.36 22.17
C GLN A 26 -39.24 12.60 20.86
N HIS A 27 -40.26 12.51 19.99
CA HIS A 27 -40.11 11.91 18.65
C HIS A 27 -39.13 12.70 17.76
N LYS A 28 -39.10 14.02 17.88
CA LYS A 28 -38.18 14.91 17.13
C LYS A 28 -36.72 14.76 17.59
N LEU A 29 -36.51 14.53 18.89
CA LEU A 29 -35.20 14.27 19.50
C LEU A 29 -34.66 12.87 19.14
N ILE A 30 -35.53 11.86 19.10
CA ILE A 30 -35.21 10.51 18.58
C ILE A 30 -34.78 10.62 17.11
N GLN A 31 -35.56 11.30 16.28
CA GLN A 31 -35.24 11.48 14.85
C GLN A 31 -33.92 12.26 14.63
N GLN A 32 -33.59 13.24 15.48
CA GLN A 32 -32.28 13.91 15.46
C GLN A 32 -31.12 12.99 15.90
N THR A 33 -31.34 12.09 16.86
CA THR A 33 -30.29 11.15 17.30
C THR A 33 -30.07 10.01 16.31
N GLU A 34 -31.11 9.56 15.60
CA GLU A 34 -30.98 8.64 14.46
C GLU A 34 -30.27 9.31 13.27
N MET A 35 -30.64 10.55 12.91
CA MET A 35 -29.90 11.35 11.92
C MET A 35 -28.40 11.46 12.27
N ARG A 36 -28.06 11.74 13.55
CA ARG A 36 -26.67 11.77 14.01
C ARG A 36 -25.97 10.41 13.94
N LYS A 37 -26.64 9.30 14.22
CA LYS A 37 -26.08 7.95 14.04
C LYS A 37 -25.77 7.69 12.56
N MET A 38 -26.73 7.92 11.66
CA MET A 38 -26.55 7.76 10.21
C MET A 38 -25.40 8.64 9.68
N GLN A 39 -25.30 9.89 10.14
CA GLN A 39 -24.20 10.80 9.79
C GLN A 39 -22.84 10.26 10.26
N ASN A 40 -22.77 9.74 11.48
CA ASN A 40 -21.55 9.17 12.05
C ASN A 40 -21.15 7.87 11.34
N GLU A 41 -22.08 6.96 11.09
CA GLU A 41 -21.84 5.71 10.37
C GLU A 41 -21.36 5.97 8.94
N PHE A 42 -21.96 6.93 8.23
CA PHE A 42 -21.49 7.37 6.91
C PHE A 42 -20.06 7.95 6.97
N ASN A 43 -19.75 8.76 7.99
CA ASN A 43 -18.40 9.29 8.20
C ASN A 43 -17.39 8.18 8.51
N THR A 44 -17.74 7.17 9.31
CA THR A 44 -16.90 5.99 9.59
C THR A 44 -16.68 5.13 8.34
N GLN A 45 -17.72 4.90 7.53
CA GLN A 45 -17.59 4.20 6.26
C GLN A 45 -16.69 4.97 5.29
N ARG A 46 -16.85 6.29 5.19
CA ARG A 46 -16.00 7.18 4.38
C ARG A 46 -14.53 7.18 4.85
N ALA A 47 -14.29 7.11 6.16
CA ALA A 47 -12.94 6.97 6.71
C ALA A 47 -12.29 5.64 6.29
N LYS A 48 -12.99 4.51 6.49
CA LYS A 48 -12.52 3.18 6.09
C LYS A 48 -12.27 3.07 4.58
N MET A 49 -13.12 3.67 3.74
CA MET A 49 -12.89 3.71 2.29
C MET A 49 -11.65 4.54 1.90
N ARG A 50 -11.37 5.63 2.61
CA ARG A 50 -10.11 6.39 2.43
C ARG A 50 -8.88 5.60 2.86
N GLU A 51 -8.98 4.91 4.00
CA GLU A 51 -7.90 4.07 4.54
C GLU A 51 -7.55 2.92 3.59
N LEU A 52 -8.55 2.18 3.11
CA LEU A 52 -8.39 1.13 2.08
C LEU A 52 -7.83 1.69 0.77
N TYR A 53 -8.25 2.88 0.35
CA TYR A 53 -7.72 3.53 -0.86
C TYR A 53 -6.24 3.90 -0.70
N MET A 54 -5.84 4.51 0.42
CA MET A 54 -4.43 4.82 0.68
C MET A 54 -3.57 3.55 0.84
N GLN A 55 -4.12 2.49 1.44
CA GLN A 55 -3.46 1.18 1.50
C GLN A 55 -3.22 0.60 0.10
N LYS A 56 -4.19 0.72 -0.82
CA LYS A 56 -4.04 0.27 -2.21
C LYS A 56 -3.11 1.15 -3.04
N GLU A 57 -3.06 2.46 -2.82
CA GLU A 57 -2.03 3.32 -3.41
C GLU A 57 -0.63 2.96 -2.90
N ALA A 58 -0.48 2.64 -1.60
CA ALA A 58 0.80 2.20 -1.03
C ALA A 58 1.25 0.84 -1.59
N GLU A 59 0.36 -0.15 -1.66
CA GLU A 59 0.63 -1.45 -2.30
C GLU A 59 1.03 -1.29 -3.78
N TYR A 60 0.31 -0.45 -4.53
CA TYR A 60 0.61 -0.18 -5.93
C TYR A 60 1.95 0.54 -6.11
N ALA A 61 2.27 1.53 -5.26
CA ALA A 61 3.55 2.22 -5.26
C ALA A 61 4.71 1.28 -4.92
N GLN A 62 4.55 0.38 -3.94
CA GLN A 62 5.53 -0.65 -3.62
C GLN A 62 5.75 -1.61 -4.79
N SER A 63 4.68 -2.16 -5.37
CA SER A 63 4.79 -3.09 -6.51
C SER A 63 5.42 -2.42 -7.75
N MET A 64 5.15 -1.14 -7.98
CA MET A 64 5.81 -0.35 -9.03
C MET A 64 7.29 -0.07 -8.74
N ALA A 65 7.68 0.08 -7.48
CA ALA A 65 9.09 0.21 -7.08
C ALA A 65 9.85 -1.12 -7.21
N GLU A 66 9.24 -2.25 -6.84
CA GLU A 66 9.77 -3.60 -7.05
C GLU A 66 9.93 -3.90 -8.55
N ARG A 67 8.91 -3.60 -9.38
CA ARG A 67 9.01 -3.71 -10.84
C ARG A 67 10.13 -2.84 -11.43
N LYS A 68 10.40 -1.66 -10.84
CA LYS A 68 11.51 -0.80 -11.27
C LYS A 68 12.87 -1.40 -10.93
N LYS A 69 13.05 -1.94 -9.71
CA LYS A 69 14.28 -2.66 -9.34
C LYS A 69 14.54 -3.87 -10.24
N LEU A 70 13.53 -4.71 -10.46
CA LEU A 70 13.65 -5.89 -11.33
C LEU A 70 13.97 -5.50 -12.79
N GLN A 71 13.54 -4.33 -13.26
CA GLN A 71 13.94 -3.79 -14.57
C GLN A 71 15.40 -3.34 -14.57
N GLU A 72 15.86 -2.67 -13.52
CA GLU A 72 17.24 -2.21 -13.36
C GLU A 72 18.22 -3.39 -13.27
N GLU A 73 17.90 -4.41 -12.46
CA GLU A 73 18.63 -5.67 -12.35
C GLU A 73 18.66 -6.44 -13.69
N LEU A 74 17.53 -6.48 -14.41
CA LEU A 74 17.45 -7.12 -15.74
C LEU A 74 18.31 -6.40 -16.78
N ASP A 75 18.38 -5.08 -16.76
CA ASP A 75 19.18 -4.30 -17.71
C ASP A 75 20.67 -4.31 -17.35
N GLU A 76 21.04 -4.38 -16.06
CA GLU A 76 22.41 -4.65 -15.61
C GLU A 76 22.88 -6.06 -16.02
N LEU A 77 22.04 -7.09 -15.86
CA LEU A 77 22.33 -8.45 -16.34
C LEU A 77 22.53 -8.51 -17.86
N LYS A 78 21.75 -7.75 -18.64
CA LYS A 78 21.95 -7.62 -20.10
C LYS A 78 23.30 -6.98 -20.44
N THR A 79 23.71 -5.91 -19.74
CA THR A 79 25.01 -5.27 -20.02
C THR A 79 26.18 -6.18 -19.63
N HIS A 80 26.08 -6.93 -18.52
CA HIS A 80 27.07 -7.96 -18.18
C HIS A 80 27.18 -9.05 -19.26
N LEU A 81 26.05 -9.53 -19.79
CA LEU A 81 26.04 -10.55 -20.85
C LEU A 81 26.63 -10.00 -22.15
N MET A 82 26.25 -8.78 -22.57
CA MET A 82 26.84 -8.09 -23.72
C MET A 82 28.36 -7.90 -23.59
N VAL A 83 28.85 -7.55 -22.39
CA VAL A 83 30.30 -7.42 -22.12
C VAL A 83 31.00 -8.78 -22.12
N ALA A 84 30.36 -9.84 -21.65
CA ALA A 84 30.89 -11.20 -21.70
C ALA A 84 31.00 -11.71 -23.15
N ASP A 85 29.97 -11.49 -23.97
CA ASP A 85 29.97 -11.84 -25.39
C ASP A 85 31.05 -11.08 -26.16
N LEU A 86 31.11 -9.75 -26.03
CA LEU A 86 32.16 -8.91 -26.65
C LEU A 86 33.57 -9.31 -26.21
N LYS A 87 33.75 -9.70 -24.94
CA LYS A 87 35.03 -10.20 -24.44
C LYS A 87 35.37 -11.56 -25.06
N SER A 88 34.40 -12.48 -25.15
CA SER A 88 34.60 -13.80 -25.76
C SER A 88 34.92 -13.70 -27.25
N GLU A 89 34.26 -12.79 -27.97
CA GLU A 89 34.52 -12.52 -29.38
C GLU A 89 35.91 -11.90 -29.59
N ASN A 90 36.29 -10.92 -28.77
CA ASN A 90 37.64 -10.33 -28.81
C ASN A 90 38.73 -11.38 -28.47
N GLU A 91 38.54 -12.19 -27.42
CA GLU A 91 39.45 -13.31 -27.12
C GLU A 91 39.53 -14.35 -28.24
N MET A 92 38.46 -14.55 -29.03
CA MET A 92 38.46 -15.44 -30.20
C MET A 92 39.27 -14.83 -31.35
N GLN A 93 38.99 -13.57 -31.72
CA GLN A 93 39.77 -12.83 -32.72
C GLN A 93 41.27 -12.77 -32.37
N LEU A 94 41.61 -12.62 -31.10
CA LEU A 94 43.00 -12.56 -30.61
C LEU A 94 43.68 -13.95 -30.61
N ARG A 95 42.92 -15.06 -30.61
CA ARG A 95 43.44 -16.42 -30.88
C ARG A 95 43.61 -16.65 -32.38
N ASP A 96 42.66 -16.21 -33.20
CA ASP A 96 42.72 -16.36 -34.66
C ASP A 96 43.89 -15.57 -35.26
N ILE A 97 44.15 -14.34 -34.78
CA ILE A 97 45.33 -13.54 -35.17
C ILE A 97 46.62 -14.29 -34.83
N LYS A 98 46.75 -14.82 -33.61
CA LYS A 98 47.95 -15.58 -33.21
C LYS A 98 48.14 -16.86 -34.02
N ALA A 99 47.06 -17.60 -34.28
CA ALA A 99 47.12 -18.78 -35.15
C ALA A 99 47.55 -18.39 -36.57
N GLN A 100 47.11 -17.24 -37.08
CA GLN A 100 47.53 -16.73 -38.39
C GLN A 100 48.99 -16.23 -38.39
N GLU A 101 49.48 -15.64 -37.31
CA GLU A 101 50.90 -15.29 -37.11
C GLU A 101 51.78 -16.55 -37.05
N GLU A 102 51.37 -17.58 -36.28
CA GLU A 102 52.04 -18.89 -36.22
C GLU A 102 52.06 -19.59 -37.58
N ILE A 103 50.93 -19.62 -38.30
CA ILE A 103 50.85 -20.16 -39.67
C ILE A 103 51.78 -19.40 -40.62
N SER A 104 51.85 -18.07 -40.52
CA SER A 104 52.71 -17.25 -41.38
C SER A 104 54.20 -17.49 -41.08
N SER A 105 54.56 -17.62 -39.80
CA SER A 105 55.90 -17.98 -39.35
C SER A 105 56.33 -19.37 -39.83
N LEU A 106 55.44 -20.36 -39.72
CA LEU A 106 55.67 -21.72 -40.23
C LEU A 106 55.77 -21.76 -41.76
N GLN A 107 54.95 -20.98 -42.48
CA GLN A 107 55.04 -20.84 -43.93
C GLN A 107 56.37 -20.23 -44.36
N GLN A 108 56.85 -19.20 -43.66
CA GLN A 108 58.16 -18.61 -43.94
C GLN A 108 59.31 -19.58 -43.62
N LEU A 109 59.30 -20.26 -42.46
CA LEU A 109 60.30 -21.27 -42.13
C LEU A 109 60.36 -22.40 -43.18
N VAL A 110 59.21 -22.83 -43.72
CA VAL A 110 59.15 -23.81 -44.81
C VAL A 110 59.71 -23.24 -46.12
N GLN A 111 59.43 -21.97 -46.44
CA GLN A 111 60.01 -21.30 -47.62
C GLN A 111 61.54 -21.18 -47.49
N ASP A 112 62.04 -20.69 -46.35
CA ASP A 112 63.46 -20.55 -46.05
C ASP A 112 64.16 -21.93 -46.17
N THR A 113 63.57 -23.00 -45.62
CA THR A 113 64.08 -24.38 -45.74
C THR A 113 64.11 -24.87 -47.19
N ILE A 114 63.13 -24.50 -48.02
CA ILE A 114 63.10 -24.83 -49.46
C ILE A 114 64.20 -24.06 -50.22
N GLU A 115 64.43 -22.79 -49.88
CA GLU A 115 65.47 -21.97 -50.48
C GLU A 115 66.87 -22.48 -50.11
N GLU A 116 67.13 -22.79 -48.83
CA GLU A 116 68.34 -23.48 -48.38
C GLU A 116 68.56 -24.81 -49.11
N SER A 117 67.53 -25.65 -49.21
CA SER A 117 67.60 -26.92 -49.95
C SER A 117 67.94 -26.70 -51.43
N SER A 118 67.44 -25.63 -52.06
CA SER A 118 67.75 -25.26 -53.43
C SER A 118 69.20 -24.75 -53.60
N ASN A 119 69.72 -24.02 -52.62
CA ASN A 119 71.10 -23.54 -52.57
C ASN A 119 72.06 -24.73 -52.42
N TYR A 120 71.85 -25.59 -51.41
CA TYR A 120 72.66 -26.80 -51.22
C TYR A 120 72.63 -27.72 -52.44
N LYS A 121 71.47 -27.89 -53.10
CA LYS A 121 71.39 -28.65 -54.35
C LYS A 121 72.26 -28.03 -55.45
N SER A 122 72.25 -26.71 -55.58
CA SER A 122 73.03 -25.97 -56.58
C SER A 122 74.55 -26.08 -56.33
N GLU A 123 74.98 -26.02 -55.06
CA GLU A 123 76.37 -26.28 -54.66
C GLU A 123 76.78 -27.74 -54.95
N LEU A 124 75.92 -28.71 -54.66
CA LEU A 124 76.17 -30.13 -54.92
C LEU A 124 76.26 -30.44 -56.42
N GLU A 125 75.49 -29.74 -57.26
CA GLU A 125 75.65 -29.78 -58.73
C GLU A 125 76.96 -29.12 -59.18
N HIS A 126 77.37 -27.99 -58.59
CA HIS A 126 78.68 -27.36 -58.87
C HIS A 126 79.86 -28.29 -58.49
N ILE A 127 79.84 -28.89 -57.30
CA ILE A 127 80.87 -29.81 -56.80
C ILE A 127 80.95 -31.07 -57.68
N LYS A 128 79.82 -31.61 -58.15
CA LYS A 128 79.81 -32.71 -59.15
C LYS A 128 80.46 -32.29 -60.46
N LEU A 129 80.24 -31.06 -60.91
CA LEU A 129 80.84 -30.51 -62.12
C LEU A 129 82.36 -30.35 -61.97
N GLU A 130 82.83 -29.90 -60.82
CA GLU A 130 84.26 -29.81 -60.46
C GLU A 130 84.91 -31.20 -60.40
N LEU A 131 84.31 -32.15 -59.69
CA LEU A 131 84.78 -33.55 -59.62
C LEU A 131 84.85 -34.20 -61.00
N SER A 132 83.86 -33.96 -61.88
CA SER A 132 83.88 -34.45 -63.26
C SER A 132 85.03 -33.86 -64.07
N LYS A 133 85.35 -32.56 -63.92
CA LYS A 133 86.54 -31.95 -64.56
C LYS A 133 87.82 -32.58 -64.03
N TYR A 134 87.93 -32.77 -62.72
CA TYR A 134 89.13 -33.32 -62.07
C TYR A 134 89.38 -34.78 -62.45
N GLN A 135 88.31 -35.59 -62.50
CA GLN A 135 88.37 -36.97 -62.97
C GLN A 135 88.75 -37.07 -64.46
N GLN A 136 88.24 -36.14 -65.29
CA GLN A 136 88.63 -36.05 -66.70
C GLN A 136 90.09 -35.61 -66.87
N GLN A 137 90.60 -34.70 -66.04
CA GLN A 137 92.03 -34.34 -66.00
C GLN A 137 92.91 -35.51 -65.56
N GLN A 138 92.51 -36.29 -64.54
CA GLN A 138 93.24 -37.51 -64.16
C GLN A 138 93.27 -38.53 -65.30
N GLN A 139 92.14 -38.76 -65.99
CA GLN A 139 92.11 -39.66 -67.15
C GLN A 139 93.04 -39.18 -68.29
N GLN A 140 93.14 -37.87 -68.53
CA GLN A 140 94.09 -37.30 -69.49
C GLN A 140 95.55 -37.47 -69.03
N GLN A 141 95.86 -37.23 -67.74
CA GLN A 141 97.21 -37.44 -67.19
C GLN A 141 97.64 -38.91 -67.26
N VAL A 142 96.73 -39.85 -66.97
CA VAL A 142 96.97 -41.29 -67.10
C VAL A 142 97.19 -41.69 -68.57
N GLN A 143 96.40 -41.14 -69.52
CA GLN A 143 96.64 -41.38 -70.95
C GLN A 143 98.01 -40.83 -71.42
N VAL A 144 98.47 -39.71 -70.87
CA VAL A 144 99.82 -39.16 -71.17
C VAL A 144 100.93 -40.01 -70.56
N GLN A 145 100.76 -40.52 -69.33
CA GLN A 145 101.76 -41.38 -68.68
C GLN A 145 101.94 -42.75 -69.35
N VAL A 146 100.92 -43.27 -70.04
CA VAL A 146 100.98 -44.59 -70.73
C VAL A 146 101.82 -44.58 -72.02
N GLN A 147 102.28 -43.42 -72.52
CA GLN A 147 103.01 -43.31 -73.78
C GLN A 147 104.55 -43.32 -73.69
N HIS A 148 105.16 -43.41 -72.50
CA HIS A 148 106.63 -43.47 -72.35
C HIS A 148 107.11 -44.70 -71.56
N PRO A 149 108.07 -45.49 -72.08
CA PRO A 149 108.63 -46.63 -71.35
C PRO A 149 109.67 -46.19 -70.30
N PRO A 150 109.89 -46.99 -69.24
CA PRO A 150 110.87 -46.67 -68.21
C PRO A 150 112.31 -46.88 -68.70
N ALA A 151 113.19 -45.95 -68.34
CA ALA A 151 114.64 -46.10 -68.41
C ALA A 151 115.23 -45.83 -67.02
N GLU A 152 116.29 -46.55 -66.68
CA GLU A 152 116.92 -46.49 -65.36
C GLU A 152 117.75 -45.21 -65.18
N SER A 153 117.73 -44.59 -64.00
CA SER A 153 118.91 -44.47 -63.11
C SER A 153 118.84 -43.31 -62.10
N SER A 154 119.46 -43.54 -60.94
CA SER A 154 120.19 -42.58 -60.09
C SER A 154 119.50 -41.35 -59.48
N GLY A 155 119.86 -41.05 -58.22
CA GLY A 155 119.73 -39.73 -57.61
C GLY A 155 118.44 -39.48 -56.83
N GLY A 156 118.51 -39.57 -55.50
CA GLY A 156 117.51 -38.96 -54.62
C GLY A 156 117.94 -37.56 -54.18
N LEU A 157 116.99 -36.69 -53.81
CA LEU A 157 117.18 -35.53 -52.93
C LEU A 157 115.81 -34.98 -52.50
N ALA A 158 115.69 -34.59 -51.22
CA ALA A 158 114.73 -33.61 -50.71
C ALA A 158 115.49 -32.25 -50.55
N PRO A 159 114.92 -31.10 -50.09
CA PRO A 159 113.61 -30.91 -49.45
C PRO A 159 112.86 -29.54 -49.69
N GLN A 160 111.73 -29.37 -48.96
CA GLN A 160 111.25 -28.12 -48.31
C GLN A 160 110.59 -26.94 -49.08
N MET A 161 109.83 -26.14 -48.30
CA MET A 161 109.26 -24.79 -48.53
C MET A 161 108.03 -24.69 -49.48
N LEU A 162 107.01 -23.81 -49.35
CA LEU A 162 106.53 -22.76 -48.38
C LEU A 162 105.05 -22.39 -48.79
N ASN A 163 104.15 -21.66 -48.09
CA ASN A 163 104.17 -20.93 -46.81
C ASN A 163 102.77 -20.80 -46.10
N GLN A 164 102.79 -20.83 -44.76
CA GLN A 164 101.98 -20.15 -43.72
C GLN A 164 100.83 -19.15 -44.05
N VAL A 165 99.62 -19.41 -43.51
CA VAL A 165 98.66 -18.42 -42.94
C VAL A 165 98.01 -19.04 -41.68
N LYS A 166 98.53 -18.88 -40.47
CA LYS A 166 98.38 -17.77 -39.49
C LYS A 166 97.03 -17.72 -38.74
N LYS A 167 97.07 -18.04 -37.43
CA LYS A 167 95.99 -17.80 -36.45
C LYS A 167 95.74 -16.30 -36.28
N THR A 168 94.49 -15.85 -36.37
CA THR A 168 94.01 -14.56 -35.83
C THR A 168 92.49 -14.57 -35.64
N LEU A 169 92.02 -14.81 -34.41
CA LEU A 169 90.91 -14.11 -33.75
C LEU A 169 90.63 -14.75 -32.38
N GLY A 170 91.11 -14.09 -31.33
CA GLY A 170 90.83 -14.44 -29.94
C GLY A 170 91.02 -13.20 -29.09
N SER A 171 90.07 -12.92 -28.20
CA SER A 171 89.88 -11.65 -27.48
C SER A 171 89.40 -10.47 -28.35
N VAL A 172 88.20 -9.95 -28.04
CA VAL A 172 87.99 -8.59 -27.50
C VAL A 172 86.51 -8.44 -27.09
N ARG A 173 86.21 -8.71 -25.82
CA ARG A 173 85.45 -7.83 -24.89
C ARG A 173 85.03 -8.56 -23.61
N LYS A 174 85.58 -8.09 -22.49
CA LYS A 174 85.01 -8.25 -21.15
C LYS A 174 84.85 -6.85 -20.56
N LEU A 175 83.61 -6.40 -20.41
CA LEU A 175 83.18 -5.21 -19.66
C LEU A 175 81.82 -5.56 -19.06
N GLY A 176 81.63 -5.62 -17.75
CA GLY A 176 82.62 -5.51 -16.68
C GLY A 176 82.15 -6.25 -15.42
N SER A 177 82.96 -6.22 -14.37
CA SER A 177 82.46 -6.31 -12.98
C SER A 177 81.66 -5.03 -12.66
N ASP A 178 80.82 -4.94 -11.64
CA ASP A 178 81.12 -5.01 -10.19
C ASP A 178 79.80 -4.76 -9.41
N SER A 179 79.58 -5.13 -8.14
CA SER A 179 80.35 -5.98 -7.22
C SER A 179 79.55 -6.27 -5.93
N LEU A 180 80.01 -7.27 -5.15
CA LEU A 180 79.73 -7.48 -3.70
C LEU A 180 78.25 -7.76 -3.31
N ASN A 181 77.93 -8.50 -2.24
CA ASN A 181 78.72 -9.30 -1.29
C ASN A 181 77.83 -10.51 -0.88
N SER A 182 78.33 -11.72 -0.62
CA SER A 182 78.96 -12.17 0.65
C SER A 182 78.10 -11.84 1.89
N SER A 183 77.81 -12.75 2.82
CA SER A 183 78.69 -13.80 3.35
C SER A 183 77.95 -14.79 4.30
N PHE A 184 78.65 -15.85 4.77
CA PHE A 184 78.29 -16.84 5.83
C PHE A 184 77.11 -17.81 5.55
N GLN A 185 77.15 -19.10 5.92
CA GLN A 185 78.28 -20.02 6.21
C GLN A 185 77.87 -21.51 6.05
N GLN A 186 78.79 -22.45 6.30
CA GLN A 186 78.68 -23.91 6.11
C GLN A 186 78.07 -24.68 7.31
N GLU A 187 77.64 -25.94 7.04
CA GLU A 187 77.80 -27.15 7.89
C GLU A 187 77.10 -27.22 9.29
N ASP A 188 76.70 -28.38 9.84
CA ASP A 188 76.40 -29.75 9.32
C ASP A 188 75.61 -30.56 10.40
N GLU A 189 75.24 -31.81 10.09
CA GLU A 189 75.03 -32.95 11.01
C GLU A 189 73.90 -32.94 12.09
N SER A 190 72.84 -33.70 11.78
CA SER A 190 72.33 -34.85 12.55
C SER A 190 71.40 -34.77 13.79
N LEU A 191 70.61 -35.86 13.87
CA LEU A 191 69.96 -36.53 15.02
C LEU A 191 68.58 -36.08 15.60
N ARG A 192 67.71 -37.10 15.71
CA ARG A 192 66.52 -37.29 16.59
C ARG A 192 65.25 -36.45 16.35
N GLY A 193 64.12 -37.16 16.16
CA GLY A 193 62.78 -36.66 16.51
C GLY A 193 62.51 -36.72 18.03
N PRO A 194 61.35 -36.22 18.50
CA PRO A 194 60.15 -37.08 18.46
C PRO A 194 58.81 -36.32 18.22
N GLN A 195 57.70 -36.99 18.53
CA GLN A 195 56.30 -36.59 18.39
C GLN A 195 55.92 -35.25 19.07
N SER A 196 55.04 -34.48 18.42
CA SER A 196 54.04 -33.60 19.07
C SER A 196 52.80 -33.52 18.15
N LYS A 197 51.66 -34.10 18.51
CA LYS A 197 50.57 -33.45 19.26
C LYS A 197 50.18 -32.08 18.70
N GLY A 198 49.01 -32.02 18.04
CA GLY A 198 48.44 -30.79 17.51
C GLY A 198 47.89 -29.87 18.60
N ASN A 199 48.02 -28.57 18.39
CA ASN A 199 47.47 -27.53 19.25
C ASN A 199 46.64 -26.58 18.37
N GLY A 200 45.35 -26.42 18.67
CA GLY A 200 44.41 -25.78 17.73
C GLY A 200 43.02 -25.54 18.30
N LYS A 201 42.93 -25.09 19.56
CA LYS A 201 41.66 -24.74 20.23
C LYS A 201 41.86 -23.78 21.42
N GLN A 202 42.26 -22.54 21.15
CA GLN A 202 42.39 -21.46 22.15
C GLN A 202 41.97 -20.08 21.60
N TYR A 203 40.78 -19.97 21.02
CA TYR A 203 40.14 -18.68 20.66
C TYR A 203 38.58 -18.73 20.69
N ALA A 204 37.99 -19.65 21.47
CA ALA A 204 36.55 -19.89 21.46
C ALA A 204 35.95 -20.38 22.81
N SER A 205 36.66 -20.15 23.93
CA SER A 205 36.17 -20.50 25.29
C SER A 205 35.74 -19.26 26.07
N GLU A 206 36.54 -18.19 25.98
CA GLU A 206 36.45 -17.01 26.84
C GLU A 206 35.12 -16.23 26.66
N ASP A 207 34.64 -16.08 25.42
CA ASP A 207 33.33 -15.47 25.13
C ASP A 207 32.15 -16.32 25.64
N ALA A 208 32.27 -17.65 25.60
CA ALA A 208 31.21 -18.55 26.06
C ALA A 208 31.08 -18.54 27.58
N GLU A 209 32.21 -18.49 28.29
CA GLU A 209 32.26 -18.39 29.75
C GLU A 209 31.78 -17.00 30.24
N MET A 210 32.12 -15.91 29.53
CA MET A 210 31.60 -14.57 29.82
C MET A 210 30.08 -14.47 29.65
N LEU A 211 29.54 -15.01 28.56
CA LEU A 211 28.09 -15.03 28.31
C LEU A 211 27.34 -15.90 29.33
N HIS A 212 27.91 -17.03 29.76
CA HIS A 212 27.33 -17.84 30.83
C HIS A 212 27.22 -17.06 32.15
N SER A 213 28.27 -16.33 32.55
CA SER A 213 28.27 -15.54 33.79
C SER A 213 27.18 -14.45 33.78
N ILE A 214 26.98 -13.78 32.64
CA ILE A 214 25.92 -12.76 32.49
C ILE A 214 24.52 -13.39 32.53
N VAL A 215 24.34 -14.57 31.92
CA VAL A 215 23.06 -15.29 31.93
C VAL A 215 22.72 -15.81 33.34
N GLU A 216 23.69 -16.29 34.12
CA GLU A 216 23.46 -16.69 35.52
C GLU A 216 23.06 -15.50 36.39
N GLN A 217 23.75 -14.34 36.28
CA GLN A 217 23.38 -13.11 36.99
C GLN A 217 21.94 -12.67 36.67
N LEU A 218 21.55 -12.67 35.39
CA LEU A 218 20.18 -12.34 34.98
C LEU A 218 19.15 -13.38 35.45
N GLN A 219 19.51 -14.66 35.57
CA GLN A 219 18.64 -15.67 36.16
C GLN A 219 18.45 -15.50 37.67
N GLU A 220 19.49 -15.10 38.41
CA GLU A 220 19.36 -14.77 39.84
C GLU A 220 18.52 -13.52 40.08
N GLU A 221 18.69 -12.46 39.29
CA GLU A 221 17.83 -11.27 39.35
C GLU A 221 16.37 -11.60 39.02
N MET A 222 16.12 -12.38 37.96
CA MET A 222 14.76 -12.85 37.62
C MET A 222 14.14 -13.71 38.73
N LYS A 223 14.94 -14.48 39.46
CA LYS A 223 14.50 -15.27 40.61
C LYS A 223 14.15 -14.38 41.80
N ALA A 224 15.02 -13.43 42.15
CA ALA A 224 14.79 -12.46 43.22
C ALA A 224 13.55 -11.58 42.97
N LEU A 225 13.29 -11.19 41.72
CA LEU A 225 12.07 -10.47 41.34
C LEU A 225 10.80 -11.35 41.50
N LYS A 226 10.86 -12.63 41.15
CA LYS A 226 9.77 -13.60 41.38
C LYS A 226 9.56 -13.98 42.85
N GLU A 227 10.56 -13.79 43.70
CA GLU A 227 10.46 -13.92 45.16
C GLU A 227 9.71 -12.70 45.72
N LYS A 228 10.19 -11.48 45.43
CA LYS A 228 9.56 -10.22 45.87
C LYS A 228 8.12 -10.05 45.38
N LEU A 229 7.80 -10.53 44.17
CA LEU A 229 6.42 -10.50 43.66
C LEU A 229 5.48 -11.40 44.48
N ARG A 230 5.98 -12.56 44.96
CA ARG A 230 5.21 -13.44 45.86
C ARG A 230 5.08 -12.86 47.27
N GLU A 231 6.14 -12.25 47.82
CA GLU A 231 6.04 -11.51 49.09
C GLU A 231 5.01 -10.38 49.02
N GLN A 232 4.91 -9.67 47.89
CA GLN A 232 3.90 -8.61 47.71
C GLN A 232 2.49 -9.17 47.55
N ASP A 233 2.31 -10.29 46.85
CA ASP A 233 0.99 -10.93 46.70
C ASP A 233 0.49 -11.54 48.04
N GLU A 234 1.39 -12.15 48.83
CA GLU A 234 1.09 -12.60 50.20
C GLU A 234 0.77 -11.42 51.14
N GLN A 235 1.45 -10.28 50.97
CA GLN A 235 1.11 -9.02 51.65
C GLN A 235 -0.17 -8.34 51.15
N LEU A 236 -0.76 -8.78 50.03
CA LEU A 236 -2.07 -8.34 49.55
C LEU A 236 -3.17 -9.28 50.07
N GLN A 237 -2.98 -10.60 49.98
CA GLN A 237 -3.92 -11.60 50.51
C GLN A 237 -4.10 -11.50 52.03
N SER A 238 -3.03 -11.24 52.78
CA SER A 238 -3.11 -10.97 54.23
C SER A 238 -3.87 -9.68 54.58
N LYS A 239 -3.93 -8.69 53.66
CA LYS A 239 -4.72 -7.46 53.83
C LYS A 239 -6.17 -7.61 53.37
N SER A 240 -6.47 -8.48 52.41
CA SER A 240 -7.85 -8.70 51.94
C SER A 240 -8.73 -9.43 52.97
N ASN A 241 -8.15 -10.31 53.80
CA ASN A 241 -8.88 -11.10 54.80
C ASN A 241 -9.25 -10.33 56.10
N ALA A 242 -9.06 -9.01 56.16
CA ALA A 242 -9.16 -8.21 57.38
C ALA A 242 -10.36 -7.23 57.44
N LYS A 243 -11.49 -7.49 56.75
CA LYS A 243 -12.65 -6.57 56.83
C LYS A 243 -14.07 -7.14 56.56
N VAL A 244 -14.50 -8.15 57.30
CA VAL A 244 -15.93 -8.44 57.50
C VAL A 244 -16.25 -8.60 58.98
N VAL A 245 -16.88 -7.58 59.58
CA VAL A 245 -17.55 -7.67 60.89
C VAL A 245 -18.98 -7.18 60.69
N THR A 246 -19.92 -8.13 60.68
CA THR A 246 -21.36 -7.85 60.57
C THR A 246 -21.89 -7.40 61.93
N VAL A 247 -22.32 -6.14 62.03
CA VAL A 247 -23.13 -5.67 63.16
C VAL A 247 -24.60 -5.99 62.84
N SER A 248 -25.25 -6.77 63.70
CA SER A 248 -26.68 -7.08 63.59
C SER A 248 -27.50 -6.06 64.37
N ASP A 249 -28.36 -5.29 63.69
CA ASP A 249 -29.30 -4.39 64.36
C ASP A 249 -30.32 -5.15 65.22
N THR A 250 -30.57 -4.64 66.42
CA THR A 250 -31.62 -5.13 67.32
C THR A 250 -32.50 -4.00 67.81
N CYS A 251 -33.71 -3.86 67.26
CA CYS A 251 -34.83 -3.23 67.96
C CYS A 251 -36.17 -3.72 67.37
N GLY A 252 -36.98 -4.38 68.20
CA GLY A 252 -38.37 -4.70 67.86
C GLY A 252 -39.31 -3.65 68.44
N MET A 253 -40.10 -2.97 67.59
CA MET A 253 -41.13 -2.04 68.07
C MET A 253 -42.36 -2.80 68.58
N HIS A 254 -42.87 -2.38 69.73
CA HIS A 254 -44.06 -2.97 70.35
C HIS A 254 -45.37 -2.50 69.70
N LYS A 255 -46.42 -3.32 69.84
CA LYS A 255 -47.73 -3.15 69.20
C LYS A 255 -48.84 -2.93 70.24
N SER A 256 -49.37 -1.71 70.29
CA SER A 256 -50.66 -1.34 70.92
C SER A 256 -51.32 -0.30 70.01
N THR A 257 -52.55 -0.45 69.48
CA THR A 257 -53.85 -0.79 70.08
C THR A 257 -54.54 0.41 70.74
N SER A 258 -55.26 1.16 69.91
CA SER A 258 -56.56 1.82 70.14
C SER A 258 -57.07 2.04 71.56
N MET A 259 -57.30 3.32 71.90
CA MET A 259 -58.46 3.80 72.68
C MET A 259 -58.83 5.21 72.19
N ASP A 260 -60.13 5.52 72.13
CA ASP A 260 -60.65 6.82 71.69
C ASP A 260 -60.45 7.93 72.74
N VAL A 261 -60.36 9.18 72.26
CA VAL A 261 -60.31 10.39 73.10
C VAL A 261 -61.61 11.15 72.97
N ALA A 262 -62.30 11.36 74.10
CA ALA A 262 -63.36 12.36 74.22
C ALA A 262 -62.74 13.74 74.54
N GLU A 263 -63.34 14.81 74.02
CA GLU A 263 -62.80 16.17 74.10
C GLU A 263 -62.75 16.71 75.54
N SER A 264 -61.57 17.18 75.97
CA SER A 264 -61.47 18.19 77.04
C SER A 264 -60.18 19.00 76.87
N SER A 265 -60.28 20.33 76.93
CA SER A 265 -59.15 21.24 76.74
C SER A 265 -58.27 21.31 78.00
N CYS A 266 -56.99 20.95 77.88
CA CYS A 266 -56.03 20.95 78.99
C CYS A 266 -54.83 21.86 78.69
N GLU A 267 -54.42 22.72 79.63
CA GLU A 267 -53.29 23.63 79.40
C GLU A 267 -51.94 22.91 79.27
N CYS A 268 -51.78 21.73 79.88
CA CYS A 268 -50.64 20.85 79.59
C CYS A 268 -50.64 20.34 78.14
N CYS A 269 -51.81 20.16 77.51
CA CYS A 269 -51.88 19.89 76.08
C CYS A 269 -51.39 21.08 75.26
N SER A 270 -51.60 22.34 75.67
CA SER A 270 -51.04 23.50 74.93
C SER A 270 -49.50 23.56 74.92
N VAL A 271 -48.84 23.00 75.94
CA VAL A 271 -47.37 22.88 76.02
C VAL A 271 -46.88 21.65 75.25
N ALA A 272 -47.62 20.54 75.33
CA ALA A 272 -47.40 19.36 74.50
C ALA A 272 -47.56 19.71 73.00
N GLU A 273 -48.58 20.47 72.61
CA GLU A 273 -48.83 20.93 71.23
C GLU A 273 -47.71 21.82 70.73
N LYS A 274 -47.24 22.80 71.52
CA LYS A 274 -46.08 23.64 71.15
C LYS A 274 -44.83 22.80 70.93
N THR A 275 -44.50 21.91 71.87
CA THR A 275 -43.34 21.01 71.72
C THR A 275 -43.51 20.01 70.58
N ILE A 276 -44.72 19.50 70.32
CA ILE A 276 -45.05 18.67 69.15
C ILE A 276 -44.90 19.47 67.86
N VAL A 277 -45.29 20.75 67.80
CA VAL A 277 -45.07 21.63 66.66
C VAL A 277 -43.58 21.87 66.46
N ASP A 278 -42.82 22.16 67.52
CA ASP A 278 -41.36 22.33 67.45
C ASP A 278 -40.67 21.06 66.95
N PHE A 279 -41.01 19.89 67.50
CA PHE A 279 -40.54 18.59 67.00
C PHE A 279 -40.95 18.36 65.54
N ASN A 280 -42.18 18.69 65.12
CA ASN A 280 -42.60 18.61 63.72
C ASN A 280 -41.81 19.56 62.80
N THR A 281 -41.43 20.76 63.25
CA THR A 281 -40.52 21.63 62.47
C THR A 281 -39.10 21.08 62.43
N HIS A 282 -38.65 20.41 63.50
CA HIS A 282 -37.33 19.77 63.55
C HIS A 282 -37.28 18.55 62.61
N ILE A 283 -38.29 17.68 62.64
CA ILE A 283 -38.47 16.57 61.69
C ILE A 283 -38.52 17.10 60.26
N LYS A 284 -39.29 18.15 59.97
CA LYS A 284 -39.33 18.78 58.63
C LYS A 284 -37.99 19.40 58.20
N LYS A 285 -37.14 19.84 59.12
CA LYS A 285 -35.76 20.30 58.83
C LYS A 285 -34.84 19.11 58.56
N GLN A 286 -34.87 18.08 59.41
CA GLN A 286 -34.11 16.84 59.22
C GLN A 286 -34.48 16.15 57.91
N GLN A 287 -35.77 16.07 57.57
CA GLN A 287 -36.24 15.47 56.32
C GLN A 287 -35.67 16.21 55.10
N LYS A 288 -35.78 17.54 55.04
CA LYS A 288 -35.13 18.34 53.98
C LYS A 288 -33.62 18.15 53.90
N GLN A 289 -32.96 17.90 55.03
CA GLN A 289 -31.52 17.62 55.06
C GLN A 289 -31.21 16.20 54.55
N VAL A 290 -32.06 15.21 54.84
CA VAL A 290 -32.00 13.86 54.26
C VAL A 290 -32.27 13.90 52.75
N ASP A 291 -33.29 14.63 52.29
CA ASP A 291 -33.63 14.80 50.88
C ASP A 291 -32.46 15.43 50.10
N LEU A 292 -31.82 16.46 50.67
CA LEU A 292 -30.63 17.10 50.12
C LEU A 292 -29.42 16.14 50.05
N LEU A 293 -29.17 15.39 51.13
CA LEU A 293 -28.10 14.38 51.16
C LEU A 293 -28.36 13.23 50.18
N GLN A 294 -29.60 12.78 50.03
CA GLN A 294 -29.99 11.78 49.04
C GLN A 294 -29.73 12.28 47.62
N LYS A 295 -30.11 13.53 47.30
CA LYS A 295 -29.80 14.14 46.01
C LYS A 295 -28.30 14.22 45.73
N GLN A 296 -27.51 14.71 46.70
CA GLN A 296 -26.04 14.75 46.59
C GLN A 296 -25.42 13.35 46.41
N LEU A 297 -26.00 12.31 47.05
CA LEU A 297 -25.54 10.93 46.94
C LEU A 297 -25.90 10.33 45.56
N VAL A 298 -27.03 10.69 44.96
CA VAL A 298 -27.36 10.35 43.56
C VAL A 298 -26.41 11.04 42.58
N GLU A 299 -26.19 12.34 42.74
CA GLU A 299 -25.24 13.12 41.92
C GLU A 299 -23.81 12.54 42.01
N ALA A 300 -23.35 12.17 43.21
CA ALA A 300 -22.06 11.52 43.43
C ALA A 300 -21.97 10.09 42.85
N ARG A 301 -23.09 9.34 42.79
CA ARG A 301 -23.15 8.05 42.10
C ARG A 301 -23.07 8.21 40.58
N GLU A 302 -23.71 9.23 40.04
CA GLU A 302 -23.61 9.54 38.61
C GLU A 302 -22.21 9.97 38.19
N THR A 303 -21.54 10.83 38.97
CA THR A 303 -20.17 11.25 38.66
C THR A 303 -19.19 10.08 38.78
N LEU A 304 -19.31 9.24 39.82
CA LEU A 304 -18.54 8.01 39.95
C LEU A 304 -18.79 7.02 38.80
N GLY A 305 -20.04 6.89 38.33
CA GLY A 305 -20.37 6.06 37.17
C GLY A 305 -19.75 6.57 35.87
N LYS A 306 -19.79 7.89 35.64
CA LYS A 306 -19.13 8.56 34.50
C LYS A 306 -17.60 8.41 34.57
N GLU A 307 -17.01 8.55 35.76
CA GLU A 307 -15.57 8.36 35.98
C GLU A 307 -15.13 6.89 35.79
N ALA A 308 -15.95 5.93 36.22
CA ALA A 308 -15.70 4.50 36.01
C ALA A 308 -15.76 4.10 34.52
N ALA A 309 -16.71 4.67 33.76
CA ALA A 309 -16.75 4.49 32.31
C ALA A 309 -15.49 5.06 31.64
N LEU A 310 -15.09 6.30 31.98
CA LEU A 310 -13.87 6.91 31.46
C LEU A 310 -12.60 6.13 31.81
N ARG A 311 -12.50 5.55 33.01
CA ARG A 311 -11.39 4.64 33.35
C ARG A 311 -11.36 3.42 32.44
N LYS A 312 -12.51 2.75 32.24
CA LYS A 312 -12.60 1.59 31.36
C LYS A 312 -12.23 1.94 29.91
N ASP A 313 -12.74 3.04 29.38
CA ASP A 313 -12.45 3.48 28.01
C ASP A 313 -10.95 3.79 27.81
N LEU A 314 -10.25 4.25 28.86
CA LEU A 314 -8.80 4.47 28.85
C LEU A 314 -8.01 3.15 29.01
N GLU A 315 -8.48 2.23 29.84
CA GLU A 315 -7.91 0.89 30.00
C GLU A 315 -8.01 0.07 28.69
N ASP A 316 -9.18 0.09 28.04
CA ASP A 316 -9.41 -0.57 26.74
C ASP A 316 -8.51 0.03 25.64
N GLN A 317 -8.44 1.36 25.51
CA GLN A 317 -7.55 2.05 24.55
C GLN A 317 -6.06 1.76 24.81
N TRP A 318 -5.65 1.65 26.07
CA TRP A 318 -4.26 1.35 26.43
C TRP A 318 -3.91 -0.12 26.14
N GLN A 319 -4.85 -1.04 26.38
CA GLN A 319 -4.70 -2.44 26.05
C GLN A 319 -4.67 -2.67 24.52
N GLU A 320 -5.48 -1.94 23.75
CA GLU A 320 -5.43 -1.92 22.28
C GLU A 320 -4.06 -1.47 21.77
N LYS A 321 -3.57 -0.30 22.23
CA LYS A 321 -2.24 0.22 21.86
C LYS A 321 -1.09 -0.71 22.27
N ARG A 322 -1.20 -1.36 23.44
CA ARG A 322 -0.25 -2.39 23.90
C ARG A 322 -0.20 -3.57 22.92
N GLU A 323 -1.33 -4.14 22.56
CA GLU A 323 -1.37 -5.31 21.67
C GLU A 323 -0.97 -4.94 20.24
N ALA A 324 -1.31 -3.73 19.77
CA ALA A 324 -0.80 -3.18 18.52
C ALA A 324 0.74 -3.10 18.51
N HIS A 325 1.37 -2.41 19.47
CA HIS A 325 2.83 -2.32 19.56
C HIS A 325 3.51 -3.68 19.79
N LYS A 326 2.87 -4.61 20.51
CA LYS A 326 3.35 -5.98 20.67
C LYS A 326 3.36 -6.75 19.35
N SER A 327 2.33 -6.58 18.51
CA SER A 327 2.29 -7.16 17.16
C SER A 327 3.31 -6.51 16.21
N GLU A 328 3.50 -5.20 16.31
CA GLU A 328 4.51 -4.43 15.57
C GLU A 328 5.94 -4.90 15.92
N VAL A 329 6.26 -4.97 17.21
CA VAL A 329 7.54 -5.48 17.73
C VAL A 329 7.77 -6.94 17.33
N GLN A 330 6.73 -7.78 17.27
CA GLN A 330 6.89 -9.15 16.78
C GLN A 330 7.18 -9.17 15.27
N SER A 331 6.43 -8.44 14.45
CA SER A 331 6.70 -8.31 13.01
C SER A 331 8.11 -7.76 12.73
N LEU A 332 8.61 -6.83 13.57
CA LEU A 332 9.98 -6.33 13.47
C LEU A 332 11.01 -7.42 13.84
N ARG A 333 10.80 -8.20 14.91
CA ARG A 333 11.66 -9.34 15.25
C ARG A 333 11.70 -10.40 14.14
N ASP A 334 10.54 -10.74 13.59
CA ASP A 334 10.42 -11.74 12.51
C ASP A 334 11.18 -11.26 11.25
N LYS A 335 11.10 -9.96 10.94
CA LYS A 335 11.88 -9.33 9.86
C LYS A 335 13.39 -9.32 10.15
N THR A 336 13.80 -8.98 11.37
CA THR A 336 15.22 -9.00 11.78
C THR A 336 15.78 -10.41 11.66
N ALA A 337 15.12 -11.42 12.23
CA ALA A 337 15.55 -12.82 12.14
C ALA A 337 15.61 -13.33 10.69
N ALA A 338 14.66 -12.93 9.83
CA ALA A 338 14.72 -13.23 8.40
C ALA A 338 15.93 -12.57 7.71
N SER A 339 16.25 -11.32 8.04
CA SER A 339 17.41 -10.60 7.48
C SER A 339 18.75 -11.15 7.98
N GLU A 340 18.82 -11.58 9.25
CA GLU A 340 19.99 -12.27 9.82
C GLU A 340 20.22 -13.61 9.12
N GLN A 341 19.15 -14.40 8.91
CA GLN A 341 19.22 -15.68 8.19
C GLN A 341 19.63 -15.50 6.73
N GLN A 342 19.16 -14.45 6.04
CA GLN A 342 19.61 -14.11 4.69
C GLN A 342 21.07 -13.68 4.67
N LEU A 343 21.53 -12.92 5.66
CA LEU A 343 22.92 -12.47 5.76
C LEU A 343 23.88 -13.65 6.03
N LEU A 344 23.47 -14.62 6.85
CA LEU A 344 24.21 -15.88 7.07
C LEU A 344 24.27 -16.75 5.79
N ASP A 345 23.17 -16.87 5.04
CA ASP A 345 23.13 -17.57 3.75
C ASP A 345 24.03 -16.91 2.70
N MET A 346 24.05 -15.57 2.63
CA MET A 346 24.99 -14.82 1.79
C MET A 346 26.45 -15.01 2.22
N GLN A 347 26.74 -15.01 3.53
CA GLN A 347 28.09 -15.29 4.04
C GLN A 347 28.56 -16.70 3.68
N GLN A 348 27.70 -17.73 3.85
CA GLN A 348 28.03 -19.10 3.48
C GLN A 348 28.31 -19.22 1.97
N LYS A 349 27.44 -18.65 1.12
CA LYS A 349 27.63 -18.64 -0.34
C LYS A 349 28.89 -17.90 -0.77
N PHE A 350 29.27 -16.83 -0.08
CA PHE A 350 30.54 -16.14 -0.30
C PHE A 350 31.74 -17.03 0.05
N LEU A 351 31.68 -17.79 1.16
CA LEU A 351 32.74 -18.74 1.52
C LEU A 351 32.81 -19.91 0.52
N ASP A 352 31.68 -20.52 0.16
CA ASP A 352 31.62 -21.64 -0.78
C ASP A 352 32.17 -21.25 -2.18
N THR A 353 31.82 -20.05 -2.66
CA THR A 353 32.31 -19.52 -3.94
C THR A 353 33.79 -19.13 -3.87
N LYS A 354 34.24 -18.47 -2.80
CA LYS A 354 35.66 -18.19 -2.54
C LYS A 354 36.48 -19.48 -2.55
N ASP A 355 36.06 -20.51 -1.83
CA ASP A 355 36.77 -21.78 -1.75
C ASP A 355 36.73 -22.53 -3.08
N SER A 356 35.68 -22.38 -3.88
CA SER A 356 35.62 -22.88 -5.26
C SER A 356 36.64 -22.17 -6.17
N VAL A 357 36.72 -20.84 -6.11
CA VAL A 357 37.69 -20.03 -6.87
C VAL A 357 39.13 -20.33 -6.43
N MET A 358 39.39 -20.48 -5.13
CA MET A 358 40.71 -20.89 -4.62
C MET A 358 41.11 -22.28 -5.12
N ARG A 359 40.18 -23.24 -5.16
CA ARG A 359 40.43 -24.58 -5.75
C ARG A 359 40.69 -24.52 -7.27
N GLN A 360 40.03 -23.62 -8.00
CA GLN A 360 40.33 -23.41 -9.42
C GLN A 360 41.70 -22.76 -9.64
N LEU A 361 42.03 -21.73 -8.85
CA LEU A 361 43.32 -21.04 -8.90
C LEU A 361 44.49 -21.98 -8.55
N GLN A 362 44.32 -22.87 -7.57
CA GLN A 362 45.33 -23.88 -7.25
C GLN A 362 45.55 -24.83 -8.44
N ARG A 363 44.50 -25.41 -9.03
CA ARG A 363 44.62 -26.28 -10.22
C ARG A 363 45.35 -25.58 -11.37
N ILE A 364 44.98 -24.34 -11.68
CA ILE A 364 45.63 -23.55 -12.73
C ILE A 364 47.12 -23.30 -12.40
N THR A 365 47.46 -23.14 -11.11
CA THR A 365 48.86 -22.99 -10.67
C THR A 365 49.64 -24.30 -10.80
N ASP A 366 49.06 -25.42 -10.36
CA ASP A 366 49.63 -26.77 -10.47
C ASP A 366 49.87 -27.16 -11.93
N ASP A 367 48.90 -26.90 -12.81
CA ASP A 367 49.00 -27.20 -14.24
C ASP A 367 49.96 -26.26 -14.97
N ARG A 368 50.01 -24.97 -14.60
CA ARG A 368 51.05 -24.05 -15.08
C ARG A 368 52.45 -24.55 -14.70
N GLU A 369 52.65 -25.03 -13.48
CA GLU A 369 53.93 -25.58 -13.05
C GLU A 369 54.27 -26.90 -13.74
N ARG A 370 53.27 -27.75 -14.02
CA ARG A 370 53.44 -28.98 -14.81
C ARG A 370 53.91 -28.66 -16.23
N VAL A 371 53.24 -27.70 -16.90
CA VAL A 371 53.60 -27.24 -18.25
C VAL A 371 54.98 -26.57 -18.26
N ASN A 372 55.32 -25.77 -17.24
CA ASN A 372 56.64 -25.15 -17.14
C ASN A 372 57.76 -26.19 -16.99
N LYS A 373 57.57 -27.21 -16.14
CA LYS A 373 58.53 -28.33 -15.99
C LYS A 373 58.67 -29.13 -17.29
N GLN A 374 57.59 -29.30 -18.05
CA GLN A 374 57.64 -29.92 -19.38
C GLN A 374 58.40 -29.04 -20.38
N LEU A 375 58.21 -27.71 -20.36
CA LEU A 375 58.94 -26.77 -21.20
C LEU A 375 60.44 -26.79 -20.89
N GLU A 376 60.82 -26.73 -19.61
CA GLU A 376 62.21 -26.83 -19.13
C GLU A 376 62.86 -28.15 -19.57
N THR A 377 62.12 -29.26 -19.48
CA THR A 377 62.59 -30.58 -19.94
C THR A 377 62.79 -30.61 -21.46
N LEU A 378 61.82 -30.09 -22.24
CA LEU A 378 61.92 -30.02 -23.70
C LEU A 378 63.03 -29.08 -24.19
N GLN A 379 63.33 -28.02 -23.44
CA GLN A 379 64.48 -27.15 -23.70
C GLN A 379 65.80 -27.89 -23.44
N ALA A 380 65.93 -28.56 -22.30
CA ALA A 380 67.11 -29.37 -21.98
C ALA A 380 67.33 -30.52 -22.99
N ASP A 381 66.27 -31.18 -23.43
CA ASP A 381 66.33 -32.21 -24.49
C ASP A 381 66.73 -31.62 -25.84
N ASN A 382 66.29 -30.40 -26.18
CA ASN A 382 66.66 -29.71 -27.43
C ASN A 382 68.13 -29.25 -27.41
N ASP A 383 68.59 -28.66 -26.30
CA ASP A 383 70.00 -28.30 -26.09
C ASP A 383 70.91 -29.53 -26.13
N PHE A 384 70.47 -30.65 -25.52
CA PHE A 384 71.20 -31.92 -25.58
C PHE A 384 71.21 -32.55 -26.99
N LEU A 385 70.08 -32.54 -27.70
CA LEU A 385 70.00 -33.07 -29.06
C LEU A 385 70.76 -32.23 -30.06
N SER A 386 70.68 -30.90 -30.01
CA SER A 386 71.44 -29.99 -30.87
C SER A 386 72.94 -30.09 -30.59
N GLY A 387 73.35 -30.12 -29.31
CA GLY A 387 74.74 -30.38 -28.92
C GLY A 387 75.26 -31.74 -29.43
N ARG A 388 74.45 -32.80 -29.36
CA ARG A 388 74.78 -34.11 -29.96
C ARG A 388 74.85 -34.06 -31.49
N TYR A 389 73.89 -33.41 -32.15
CA TYR A 389 73.89 -33.31 -33.62
C TYR A 389 75.11 -32.56 -34.13
N LEU A 390 75.50 -31.46 -33.48
CA LEU A 390 76.72 -30.72 -33.79
C LEU A 390 77.97 -31.59 -33.58
N ALA A 391 78.11 -32.22 -32.41
CA ALA A 391 79.26 -33.08 -32.12
C ALA A 391 79.37 -34.29 -33.08
N THR A 392 78.27 -34.99 -33.35
CA THR A 392 78.26 -36.13 -34.28
C THR A 392 78.46 -35.67 -35.73
N SER A 393 78.01 -34.47 -36.11
CA SER A 393 78.32 -33.89 -37.44
C SER A 393 79.80 -33.57 -37.56
N GLU A 394 80.41 -32.95 -36.54
CA GLU A 394 81.85 -32.64 -36.51
C GLU A 394 82.71 -33.93 -36.49
N GLU A 395 82.28 -34.97 -35.77
CA GLU A 395 82.91 -36.30 -35.80
C GLU A 395 82.81 -37.00 -37.16
N ILE A 396 81.73 -36.80 -37.92
CA ILE A 396 81.55 -37.35 -39.27
C ILE A 396 82.35 -36.54 -40.31
N GLU A 397 82.38 -35.22 -40.20
CA GLU A 397 83.13 -34.33 -41.10
C GLU A 397 84.64 -34.52 -40.97
N ASN A 398 85.14 -34.77 -39.75
CA ASN A 398 86.56 -35.02 -39.48
C ASN A 398 86.99 -36.50 -39.71
N GLN A 399 86.09 -37.40 -40.12
CA GLN A 399 86.42 -38.83 -40.29
C GLN A 399 87.22 -39.11 -41.57
N TYR A 400 88.54 -39.31 -41.41
CA TYR A 400 89.45 -39.66 -42.50
C TYR A 400 89.28 -41.13 -42.94
N ILE A 401 88.74 -41.33 -44.15
CA ILE A 401 88.52 -42.66 -44.75
C ILE A 401 89.88 -43.33 -45.04
N ASN A 402 90.37 -44.13 -44.09
CA ASN A 402 91.52 -45.00 -44.27
C ASN A 402 91.06 -46.38 -44.75
N LEU A 403 91.45 -46.76 -45.96
CA LEU A 403 91.20 -48.09 -46.50
C LEU A 403 92.29 -49.06 -46.00
N PRO A 404 91.96 -50.19 -45.34
CA PRO A 404 92.96 -51.12 -44.81
C PRO A 404 93.86 -51.70 -45.90
N ASN A 405 95.17 -51.73 -45.65
CA ASN A 405 96.16 -52.25 -46.60
C ASN A 405 96.63 -53.67 -46.25
N THR A 406 96.21 -54.23 -45.11
CA THR A 406 96.54 -55.61 -44.70
C THR A 406 95.31 -56.43 -44.33
N VAL A 407 95.45 -57.76 -44.45
CA VAL A 407 94.37 -58.73 -44.16
C VAL A 407 93.98 -58.75 -42.67
N VAL A 408 94.91 -58.41 -41.77
CA VAL A 408 94.66 -58.40 -40.32
C VAL A 408 93.80 -57.19 -39.94
N GLU A 409 94.14 -55.99 -40.43
CA GLU A 409 93.33 -54.78 -40.26
C GLU A 409 91.91 -54.97 -40.81
N LEU A 410 91.78 -55.68 -41.95
CA LEU A 410 90.47 -56.00 -42.54
C LEU A 410 89.64 -56.93 -41.63
N GLN A 411 90.24 -57.93 -40.99
CA GLN A 411 89.54 -58.78 -40.02
C GLN A 411 89.14 -58.00 -38.75
N GLU A 412 89.99 -57.08 -38.27
CA GLU A 412 89.65 -56.23 -37.12
C GLU A 412 88.52 -55.24 -37.45
N LEU A 413 88.50 -54.70 -38.67
CA LEU A 413 87.42 -53.83 -39.17
C LEU A 413 86.11 -54.60 -39.35
N MET A 414 86.14 -55.84 -39.87
CA MET A 414 84.96 -56.71 -39.92
C MET A 414 84.40 -57.01 -38.52
N LEU A 415 85.26 -57.25 -37.52
CA LEU A 415 84.82 -57.46 -36.14
C LEU A 415 84.23 -56.18 -35.51
N ARG A 416 84.80 -55.00 -35.79
CA ARG A 416 84.19 -53.70 -35.41
C ARG A 416 82.81 -53.53 -36.02
N GLN A 417 82.68 -53.67 -37.34
CA GLN A 417 81.37 -53.56 -38.02
C GLN A 417 80.35 -54.57 -37.49
N GLN A 418 80.77 -55.79 -37.13
CA GLN A 418 79.86 -56.78 -36.55
C GLN A 418 79.42 -56.38 -35.12
N SER A 419 80.30 -55.75 -34.34
CA SER A 419 79.96 -55.17 -33.02
C SER A 419 79.04 -53.95 -33.16
N GLU A 420 79.31 -53.06 -34.10
CA GLU A 420 78.50 -51.87 -34.42
C GLU A 420 77.09 -52.26 -34.88
N LEU A 421 76.97 -53.29 -35.73
CA LEU A 421 75.68 -53.87 -36.14
C LEU A 421 74.90 -54.48 -34.98
N ILE A 422 75.58 -55.10 -34.01
CA ILE A 422 74.95 -55.60 -32.77
C ILE A 422 74.44 -54.42 -31.94
N GLN A 423 75.26 -53.38 -31.74
CA GLN A 423 74.91 -52.19 -30.95
C GLN A 423 73.74 -51.42 -31.58
N ALA A 424 73.76 -51.20 -32.90
CA ALA A 424 72.67 -50.58 -33.66
C ALA A 424 71.36 -51.40 -33.62
N ARG A 425 71.47 -52.74 -33.55
CA ARG A 425 70.31 -53.61 -33.39
C ARG A 425 69.72 -53.53 -31.98
N VAL A 426 70.56 -53.44 -30.95
CA VAL A 426 70.11 -53.27 -29.55
C VAL A 426 69.44 -51.91 -29.35
N SER A 427 69.99 -50.81 -29.89
CA SER A 427 69.34 -49.50 -29.83
C SER A 427 68.04 -49.44 -30.62
N SER A 428 67.97 -50.10 -31.79
CA SER A 428 66.71 -50.27 -32.54
C SER A 428 65.64 -51.01 -31.73
N GLU A 429 66.02 -52.03 -30.96
CA GLU A 429 65.07 -52.77 -30.11
C GLU A 429 64.60 -51.93 -28.91
N TYR A 430 65.50 -51.14 -28.31
CA TYR A 430 65.19 -50.21 -27.23
C TYR A 430 64.21 -49.11 -27.66
N GLU A 431 64.45 -48.46 -28.81
CA GLU A 431 63.54 -47.41 -29.31
C GLU A 431 62.15 -47.96 -29.69
N LYS A 432 62.04 -49.22 -30.12
CA LYS A 432 60.73 -49.89 -30.29
C LYS A 432 60.00 -50.03 -28.95
N GLN A 433 60.70 -50.46 -27.89
CA GLN A 433 60.10 -50.56 -26.56
C GLN A 433 59.68 -49.19 -26.02
N ARG A 434 60.50 -48.15 -26.24
CA ARG A 434 60.16 -46.76 -25.87
C ARG A 434 58.93 -46.25 -26.62
N CYS A 435 58.80 -46.55 -27.92
CA CYS A 435 57.64 -46.21 -28.75
C CYS A 435 56.35 -46.91 -28.31
N VAL A 436 56.42 -48.16 -27.81
CA VAL A 436 55.26 -48.83 -27.19
C VAL A 436 54.86 -48.12 -25.90
N SER A 437 55.83 -47.78 -25.04
CA SER A 437 55.54 -47.08 -23.78
C SER A 437 54.90 -45.70 -23.97
N THR A 438 55.30 -44.94 -24.99
CA THR A 438 54.66 -43.65 -25.31
C THR A 438 53.30 -43.81 -25.98
N LEU A 439 53.06 -44.90 -26.72
CA LEU A 439 51.73 -45.25 -27.22
C LEU A 439 50.73 -45.56 -26.10
N ASP A 440 51.16 -46.21 -25.02
CA ASP A 440 50.33 -46.49 -23.85
C ASP A 440 50.04 -45.19 -23.05
N GLU A 441 51.04 -44.31 -22.89
CA GLU A 441 50.83 -42.98 -22.31
C GLU A 441 49.83 -42.13 -23.11
N ILE A 442 49.94 -42.12 -24.44
CA ILE A 442 49.00 -41.45 -25.35
C ILE A 442 47.58 -42.04 -25.22
N GLN A 443 47.43 -43.35 -24.97
CA GLN A 443 46.12 -43.96 -24.72
C GLN A 443 45.51 -43.49 -23.39
N ILE A 444 46.31 -43.40 -22.32
CA ILE A 444 45.87 -42.90 -21.00
C ILE A 444 45.41 -41.43 -21.11
N LEU A 445 46.19 -40.58 -21.77
CA LEU A 445 45.85 -39.17 -21.97
C LEU A 445 44.58 -38.99 -22.83
N ARG A 446 44.36 -39.85 -23.82
CA ARG A 446 43.11 -39.88 -24.61
C ARG A 446 41.91 -40.27 -23.76
N ALA A 447 42.04 -41.27 -22.89
CA ALA A 447 40.97 -41.70 -21.99
C ALA A 447 40.56 -40.58 -21.01
N GLN A 448 41.54 -39.91 -20.39
CA GLN A 448 41.30 -38.75 -19.51
C GLN A 448 40.63 -37.59 -20.24
N LEU A 449 41.04 -37.31 -21.49
CA LEU A 449 40.42 -36.28 -22.33
C LEU A 449 38.98 -36.64 -22.71
N GLU A 450 38.66 -37.91 -22.96
CA GLU A 450 37.30 -38.35 -23.24
C GLU A 450 36.41 -38.33 -21.99
N GLU A 451 36.92 -38.72 -20.83
CA GLU A 451 36.23 -38.61 -19.54
C GLU A 451 35.85 -37.15 -19.23
N SER A 452 36.82 -36.23 -19.27
CA SER A 452 36.57 -34.78 -19.07
C SER A 452 35.61 -34.19 -20.10
N ASN A 453 35.65 -34.66 -21.36
CA ASN A 453 34.66 -34.27 -22.36
C ASN A 453 33.25 -34.82 -22.06
N ASN A 454 33.14 -36.01 -21.47
CA ASN A 454 31.86 -36.58 -21.05
C ASN A 454 31.28 -35.88 -19.81
N GLU A 455 32.11 -35.50 -18.84
CA GLU A 455 31.72 -34.60 -17.75
C GLU A 455 31.18 -33.27 -18.29
N ARG A 456 31.92 -32.62 -19.20
CA ARG A 456 31.52 -31.35 -19.84
C ARG A 456 30.22 -31.48 -20.64
N ARG A 457 30.02 -32.61 -21.35
CA ARG A 457 28.74 -32.94 -22.03
C ARG A 457 27.60 -33.12 -21.02
N SER A 458 27.86 -33.75 -19.88
CA SER A 458 26.87 -33.96 -18.81
C SER A 458 26.45 -32.64 -18.16
N TYR A 459 27.41 -31.80 -17.76
CA TYR A 459 27.14 -30.48 -17.19
C TYR A 459 26.38 -29.57 -18.17
N LYS A 460 26.72 -29.60 -19.47
CA LYS A 460 25.97 -28.87 -20.51
C LYS A 460 24.53 -29.36 -20.65
N ARG A 461 24.27 -30.67 -20.49
CA ARG A 461 22.89 -31.22 -20.48
C ARG A 461 22.12 -30.79 -19.23
N GLN A 462 22.73 -30.84 -18.05
CA GLN A 462 22.07 -30.43 -16.80
C GLN A 462 21.67 -28.95 -16.86
N THR A 463 22.61 -28.06 -17.14
CA THR A 463 22.35 -26.61 -17.29
C THR A 463 21.31 -26.30 -18.38
N GLN A 464 21.25 -27.08 -19.47
CA GLN A 464 20.22 -26.94 -20.50
C GLN A 464 18.82 -27.41 -20.03
N LEU A 465 18.74 -28.41 -19.15
CA LEU A 465 17.49 -28.80 -18.48
C LEU A 465 17.05 -27.74 -17.45
N ASP A 466 18.00 -27.20 -16.67
CA ASP A 466 17.73 -26.16 -15.68
C ASP A 466 17.18 -24.90 -16.34
N ILE A 467 17.82 -24.42 -17.42
CA ILE A 467 17.35 -23.32 -18.26
C ILE A 467 15.92 -23.58 -18.76
N LYS A 468 15.63 -24.79 -19.26
CA LYS A 468 14.28 -25.13 -19.71
C LYS A 468 13.28 -25.07 -18.55
N SER A 469 13.60 -25.60 -17.37
CA SER A 469 12.70 -25.56 -16.21
C SER A 469 12.37 -24.13 -15.77
N LEU A 470 13.32 -23.20 -15.91
CA LEU A 470 13.11 -21.78 -15.64
C LEU A 470 12.27 -21.11 -16.74
N GLN A 471 12.43 -21.49 -18.01
CA GLN A 471 11.58 -21.03 -19.11
C GLN A 471 10.13 -21.52 -18.93
N ASP A 472 9.94 -22.81 -18.64
CA ASP A 472 8.62 -23.41 -18.42
C ASP A 472 7.90 -22.67 -17.26
N ARG A 473 8.58 -22.47 -16.11
CA ARG A 473 8.06 -21.67 -14.97
C ARG A 473 7.77 -20.20 -15.32
N LEU A 474 8.61 -19.56 -16.15
CA LEU A 474 8.36 -18.19 -16.60
C LEU A 474 7.08 -18.11 -17.46
N THR A 475 6.82 -19.11 -18.32
CA THR A 475 5.57 -19.16 -19.09
C THR A 475 4.34 -19.42 -18.22
N GLU A 476 4.45 -20.25 -17.18
CA GLU A 476 3.40 -20.44 -16.18
C GLU A 476 3.07 -19.11 -15.46
N HIS A 477 4.10 -18.40 -14.99
CA HIS A 477 3.90 -17.09 -14.36
C HIS A 477 3.28 -16.06 -15.32
N LEU A 478 3.70 -15.99 -16.59
CA LEU A 478 3.09 -15.12 -17.59
C LEU A 478 1.59 -15.43 -17.83
N LEU A 479 1.22 -16.71 -17.88
CA LEU A 479 -0.18 -17.13 -18.01
C LEU A 479 -1.02 -16.76 -16.78
N THR A 480 -0.47 -16.90 -15.57
CA THR A 480 -1.17 -16.45 -14.34
C THR A 480 -1.36 -14.93 -14.32
N VAL A 481 -0.34 -14.13 -14.69
CA VAL A 481 -0.46 -12.67 -14.80
C VAL A 481 -1.56 -12.28 -15.81
N GLN A 482 -1.56 -12.89 -17.00
CA GLN A 482 -2.61 -12.66 -18.00
C GLN A 482 -4.01 -13.01 -17.46
N SER A 483 -4.14 -14.08 -16.66
CA SER A 483 -5.41 -14.42 -16.01
C SER A 483 -5.86 -13.32 -15.03
N TYR A 484 -4.95 -12.78 -14.22
CA TYR A 484 -5.24 -11.67 -13.29
C TYR A 484 -5.59 -10.37 -14.01
N GLU A 485 -4.96 -10.06 -15.15
CA GLU A 485 -5.35 -8.92 -15.98
C GLU A 485 -6.79 -9.06 -16.52
N THR A 486 -7.16 -10.26 -16.99
CA THR A 486 -8.54 -10.49 -17.47
C THR A 486 -9.58 -10.45 -16.36
N THR A 487 -9.27 -10.90 -15.14
CA THR A 487 -10.20 -10.78 -14.00
C THR A 487 -10.30 -9.34 -13.48
N LYS A 488 -9.19 -8.59 -13.44
CA LYS A 488 -9.18 -7.15 -13.16
C LYS A 488 -10.09 -6.39 -14.14
N ALA A 489 -9.92 -6.60 -15.45
CA ALA A 489 -10.75 -5.95 -16.47
C ALA A 489 -12.24 -6.35 -16.39
N GLN A 490 -12.59 -7.51 -15.82
CA GLN A 490 -13.98 -7.88 -15.52
C GLN A 490 -14.52 -7.19 -14.26
N LEU A 491 -13.69 -6.97 -13.24
CA LEU A 491 -14.06 -6.26 -12.02
C LEU A 491 -14.27 -4.76 -12.28
N GLU A 492 -13.38 -4.12 -13.06
CA GLU A 492 -13.50 -2.71 -13.47
C GLU A 492 -14.81 -2.44 -14.25
N ARG A 493 -15.24 -3.39 -15.10
CA ARG A 493 -16.55 -3.32 -15.78
C ARG A 493 -17.73 -3.43 -14.81
N LYS A 494 -17.67 -4.36 -13.86
CA LYS A 494 -18.71 -4.50 -12.81
C LYS A 494 -18.78 -3.28 -11.91
N GLU A 495 -17.63 -2.67 -11.59
CA GLU A 495 -17.58 -1.42 -10.84
C GLU A 495 -18.22 -0.27 -11.63
N ALA A 496 -17.93 -0.14 -12.92
CA ALA A 496 -18.58 0.85 -13.79
C ALA A 496 -20.12 0.63 -13.87
N GLU A 497 -20.59 -0.62 -13.99
CA GLU A 497 -22.01 -0.95 -13.95
C GLU A 497 -22.69 -0.63 -12.61
N LEU A 498 -22.00 -0.88 -11.48
CA LEU A 498 -22.50 -0.55 -10.14
C LEU A 498 -22.51 0.95 -9.89
N ASN A 499 -21.49 1.68 -10.34
CA ASN A 499 -21.44 3.14 -10.29
C ASN A 499 -22.54 3.79 -11.16
N LYS A 500 -22.88 3.19 -12.31
CA LYS A 500 -24.03 3.62 -13.12
C LYS A 500 -25.37 3.40 -12.39
N LYS A 501 -25.58 2.23 -11.77
CA LYS A 501 -26.78 1.97 -10.95
C LYS A 501 -26.87 2.91 -9.74
N LEU A 502 -25.73 3.22 -9.10
CA LEU A 502 -25.66 4.19 -8.01
C LEU A 502 -25.95 5.63 -8.46
N SER A 503 -25.60 6.03 -9.68
CA SER A 503 -25.99 7.35 -10.20
C SER A 503 -27.48 7.39 -10.59
N GLU A 504 -28.01 6.32 -11.17
CA GLU A 504 -29.45 6.16 -11.47
C GLU A 504 -30.30 6.28 -10.21
N SER A 505 -30.02 5.49 -9.16
CA SER A 505 -30.75 5.58 -7.89
C SER A 505 -30.53 6.92 -7.15
N ARG A 506 -29.41 7.62 -7.37
CA ARG A 506 -29.22 8.99 -6.83
C ARG A 506 -30.12 10.01 -7.52
N VAL A 507 -30.35 9.89 -8.83
CA VAL A 507 -31.31 10.75 -9.56
C VAL A 507 -32.73 10.46 -9.07
N GLU A 508 -33.12 9.19 -8.95
CA GLU A 508 -34.42 8.78 -8.40
C GLU A 508 -34.66 9.34 -6.99
N ILE A 509 -33.65 9.31 -6.10
CA ILE A 509 -33.73 9.93 -4.76
C ILE A 509 -33.95 11.45 -4.85
N ILE A 510 -33.30 12.15 -5.77
CA ILE A 510 -33.47 13.61 -5.96
C ILE A 510 -34.88 13.93 -6.48
N GLU A 511 -35.37 13.18 -7.48
CA GLU A 511 -36.73 13.35 -8.02
C GLU A 511 -37.81 13.11 -6.94
N LEU A 512 -37.62 12.07 -6.11
CA LEU A 512 -38.50 11.78 -4.97
C LEU A 512 -38.41 12.84 -3.87
N GLN A 513 -37.23 13.41 -3.61
CA GLN A 513 -37.06 14.52 -2.67
C GLN A 513 -37.77 15.79 -3.17
N GLU A 514 -37.61 16.15 -4.44
CA GLU A 514 -38.35 17.26 -5.06
C GLU A 514 -39.86 17.05 -5.01
N ALA A 515 -40.34 15.84 -5.34
CA ALA A 515 -41.76 15.50 -5.28
C ALA A 515 -42.30 15.64 -3.84
N ASN A 516 -41.55 15.16 -2.84
CA ASN A 516 -41.92 15.27 -1.44
C ASN A 516 -41.89 16.73 -0.95
N GLU A 517 -40.96 17.56 -1.41
CA GLU A 517 -40.95 19.00 -1.11
C GLU A 517 -42.15 19.73 -1.74
N LYS A 518 -42.50 19.40 -2.99
CA LYS A 518 -43.71 19.92 -3.67
C LYS A 518 -44.97 19.52 -2.89
N HIS A 519 -45.07 18.26 -2.45
CA HIS A 519 -46.18 17.80 -1.61
C HIS A 519 -46.19 18.47 -0.23
N ALA A 520 -45.03 18.68 0.41
CA ALA A 520 -44.92 19.39 1.69
C ALA A 520 -45.40 20.85 1.58
N LYS A 521 -45.06 21.55 0.49
CA LYS A 521 -45.57 22.90 0.18
C LYS A 521 -47.10 22.89 0.04
N THR A 522 -47.66 22.01 -0.81
CA THR A 522 -49.14 21.92 -0.93
C THR A 522 -49.84 21.57 0.38
N ASN A 523 -49.24 20.73 1.23
CA ASN A 523 -49.78 20.43 2.57
C ASN A 523 -49.69 21.63 3.53
N ALA A 524 -48.68 22.49 3.39
CA ALA A 524 -48.62 23.75 4.12
C ALA A 524 -49.71 24.73 3.65
N ASP A 525 -49.92 24.84 2.33
CA ASP A 525 -50.96 25.68 1.72
C ASP A 525 -52.38 25.21 2.10
N TYR A 526 -52.62 23.89 2.16
CA TYR A 526 -53.88 23.35 2.66
C TYR A 526 -54.05 23.62 4.17
N LYS A 527 -52.99 23.54 4.98
CA LYS A 527 -53.05 23.87 6.42
C LYS A 527 -53.34 25.35 6.67
N THR A 528 -52.70 26.27 5.95
CA THR A 528 -53.02 27.71 6.06
C THR A 528 -54.43 28.00 5.58
N LYS A 529 -54.89 27.39 4.48
CA LYS A 529 -56.28 27.52 4.01
C LYS A 529 -57.32 26.95 4.98
N ILE A 530 -57.02 25.84 5.67
CA ILE A 530 -57.88 25.33 6.75
C ILE A 530 -57.91 26.33 7.91
N LYS A 531 -56.77 26.90 8.31
CA LYS A 531 -56.69 27.88 9.39
C LYS A 531 -57.47 29.16 9.06
N THR A 532 -57.36 29.72 7.85
CA THR A 532 -58.14 30.91 7.46
C THR A 532 -59.63 30.61 7.40
N LEU A 533 -60.05 29.42 6.92
CA LEU A 533 -61.47 29.01 6.95
C LEU A 533 -62.00 28.81 8.38
N GLN A 534 -61.16 28.36 9.33
CA GLN A 534 -61.52 28.27 10.75
C GLN A 534 -61.65 29.66 11.38
N GLU A 535 -60.74 30.59 11.04
CA GLU A 535 -60.80 32.00 11.46
C GLU A 535 -62.06 32.67 10.91
N GLU A 536 -62.32 32.58 9.60
CA GLU A 536 -63.54 33.06 8.94
C GLU A 536 -64.80 32.52 9.63
N LEU A 537 -64.90 31.19 9.82
CA LEU A 537 -66.05 30.56 10.46
C LEU A 537 -66.24 31.05 11.91
N SER A 538 -65.15 31.29 12.66
CA SER A 538 -65.24 31.88 14.00
C SER A 538 -65.77 33.32 13.98
N THR A 539 -65.39 34.12 12.98
CA THR A 539 -65.94 35.48 12.81
C THR A 539 -67.40 35.49 12.35
N MET A 540 -67.82 34.50 11.54
CA MET A 540 -69.23 34.31 11.21
C MET A 540 -70.04 33.92 12.45
N GLU A 541 -69.48 33.08 13.32
CA GLU A 541 -70.14 32.67 14.57
C GLU A 541 -70.27 33.85 15.57
N THR A 542 -69.28 34.73 15.68
CA THR A 542 -69.39 35.94 16.52
C THR A 542 -70.37 36.95 15.94
N VAL A 543 -70.34 37.22 14.64
CA VAL A 543 -71.33 38.07 13.96
C VAL A 543 -72.75 37.52 14.13
N GLN A 544 -72.94 36.20 14.05
CA GLN A 544 -74.25 35.58 14.30
C GLN A 544 -74.69 35.73 15.76
N LYS A 545 -73.79 35.53 16.73
CA LYS A 545 -74.07 35.78 18.17
C LYS A 545 -74.48 37.24 18.42
N ASP A 546 -73.81 38.20 17.79
CA ASP A 546 -74.10 39.62 17.98
C ASP A 546 -75.38 40.07 17.25
N PHE A 547 -75.70 39.49 16.08
CA PHE A 547 -76.99 39.67 15.43
C PHE A 547 -78.14 39.12 16.30
N VAL A 548 -77.96 37.95 16.93
CA VAL A 548 -78.95 37.39 17.87
C VAL A 548 -79.14 38.31 19.08
N LYS A 549 -78.07 38.79 19.72
CA LYS A 549 -78.16 39.78 20.81
C LYS A 549 -78.91 41.03 20.37
N LEU A 550 -78.54 41.62 19.23
CA LEU A 550 -79.17 42.84 18.70
C LEU A 550 -80.66 42.62 18.41
N SER A 551 -81.04 41.46 17.87
CA SER A 551 -82.44 41.12 17.63
C SER A 551 -83.25 41.00 18.94
N GLN A 552 -82.67 40.43 20.00
CA GLN A 552 -83.29 40.35 21.33
C GLN A 552 -83.44 41.73 21.96
N THR A 553 -82.39 42.57 21.93
CA THR A 553 -82.46 43.95 22.42
C THR A 553 -83.52 44.77 21.68
N LEU A 554 -83.56 44.68 20.34
CA LEU A 554 -84.58 45.34 19.53
C LEU A 554 -85.99 44.86 19.87
N GLN A 555 -86.17 43.55 20.07
CA GLN A 555 -87.47 42.97 20.42
C GLN A 555 -87.94 43.39 21.82
N ILE A 556 -87.03 43.53 22.78
CA ILE A 556 -87.32 44.09 24.11
C ILE A 556 -87.79 45.55 23.96
N SER A 557 -87.03 46.41 23.30
CA SER A 557 -87.40 47.82 23.15
C SER A 557 -88.64 48.08 22.29
N LEU A 558 -88.99 47.15 21.38
CA LEU A 558 -90.26 47.19 20.66
C LEU A 558 -91.45 46.81 21.56
N GLU A 559 -91.27 45.91 22.52
CA GLU A 559 -92.33 45.56 23.48
C GLU A 559 -92.46 46.64 24.58
N GLU A 560 -91.36 47.30 24.98
CA GLU A 560 -91.38 48.51 25.81
C GLU A 560 -92.19 49.64 25.14
N LEU A 561 -91.96 49.89 23.85
CA LEU A 561 -92.75 50.85 23.05
C LEU A 561 -94.24 50.48 22.98
N ARG A 562 -94.57 49.19 22.84
CA ARG A 562 -95.97 48.71 22.84
C ARG A 562 -96.68 48.90 24.18
N HIS A 563 -95.93 48.86 25.29
CA HIS A 563 -96.49 49.15 26.61
C HIS A 563 -96.69 50.66 26.86
N ALA A 564 -95.92 51.53 26.19
CA ALA A 564 -96.09 52.99 26.29
C ALA A 564 -97.33 53.52 25.52
N ASP A 565 -97.68 52.91 24.39
CA ASP A 565 -98.71 53.41 23.45
C ASP A 565 -100.17 53.16 23.87
N THR A 566 -100.46 52.89 25.16
CA THR A 566 -101.83 52.61 25.63
C THR A 566 -102.73 53.85 25.78
N GLU A 567 -102.19 55.08 25.67
CA GLU A 567 -102.98 56.32 25.64
C GLU A 567 -102.95 57.02 24.28
N VAL A 568 -103.90 56.66 23.40
CA VAL A 568 -104.03 57.30 22.07
C VAL A 568 -104.59 58.72 22.19
N ARG A 569 -103.71 59.71 22.39
CA ARG A 569 -104.04 61.13 22.22
C ARG A 569 -104.41 61.38 20.75
N TRP A 570 -105.67 61.70 20.49
CA TRP A 570 -106.10 62.25 19.21
C TRP A 570 -105.41 63.61 19.01
N GLN A 571 -104.69 63.79 17.90
CA GLN A 571 -103.95 65.01 17.63
C GLN A 571 -104.90 66.10 17.17
N ASP A 572 -104.82 67.30 17.76
CA ASP A 572 -105.69 68.40 17.36
C ASP A 572 -105.24 68.96 16.01
N ASP A 573 -106.17 69.54 15.24
CA ASP A 573 -105.84 70.08 13.92
C ASP A 573 -104.85 71.25 14.07
N ASP A 574 -104.98 72.08 15.11
CA ASP A 574 -104.08 73.22 15.33
C ASP A 574 -102.65 72.82 15.77
N ASP A 575 -102.45 71.60 16.30
CA ASP A 575 -101.12 71.09 16.68
C ASP A 575 -100.21 70.82 15.46
N VAL A 576 -100.73 70.80 14.22
CA VAL A 576 -99.99 70.30 13.03
C VAL A 576 -100.09 71.21 11.81
N ASN A 577 -98.95 71.80 11.42
CA ASN A 577 -98.82 72.63 10.22
C ASN A 577 -98.31 71.88 8.97
N ASN A 578 -97.61 70.76 9.13
CA ASN A 578 -96.96 70.01 8.04
C ASN A 578 -97.22 68.50 8.19
N CYS A 579 -97.42 67.79 7.06
CA CYS A 579 -97.61 66.34 7.08
C CYS A 579 -96.31 65.61 7.51
N PRO A 580 -96.31 64.75 8.55
CA PRO A 580 -95.09 64.12 9.08
C PRO A 580 -94.31 63.26 8.07
N THR A 581 -94.99 62.70 7.06
CA THR A 581 -94.37 61.77 6.08
C THR A 581 -93.70 62.47 4.89
N CYS A 582 -94.17 63.68 4.52
CA CYS A 582 -93.73 64.36 3.30
C CYS A 582 -93.45 65.86 3.49
N SER A 583 -93.52 66.36 4.73
CA SER A 583 -93.30 67.74 5.16
C SER A 583 -94.15 68.81 4.45
N ALA A 584 -95.13 68.44 3.63
CA ALA A 584 -95.99 69.36 2.92
C ALA A 584 -96.89 70.15 3.89
N CYS A 585 -96.92 71.48 3.77
CA CYS A 585 -97.78 72.34 4.57
C CYS A 585 -99.27 72.03 4.33
N PHE A 586 -100.04 71.94 5.40
CA PHE A 586 -101.51 71.89 5.31
C PHE A 586 -102.06 73.25 4.88
N THR A 587 -103.01 73.25 3.95
CA THR A 587 -103.60 74.45 3.34
C THR A 587 -105.05 74.15 2.96
N VAL A 588 -105.82 75.15 2.50
CA VAL A 588 -107.23 74.95 2.10
C VAL A 588 -107.40 73.86 1.02
N MET A 589 -106.38 73.61 0.18
CA MET A 589 -106.37 72.52 -0.80
C MET A 589 -105.68 71.23 -0.32
N VAL A 590 -104.88 71.27 0.75
CA VAL A 590 -104.22 70.09 1.34
C VAL A 590 -104.83 69.85 2.72
N ARG A 591 -105.86 69.01 2.77
CA ARG A 591 -106.65 68.73 3.98
C ARG A 591 -105.87 67.86 4.98
N LYS A 592 -106.08 68.14 6.27
CA LYS A 592 -105.67 67.33 7.43
C LYS A 592 -106.56 66.08 7.52
N ILE A 593 -105.96 64.91 7.73
CA ILE A 593 -106.69 63.63 7.89
C ILE A 593 -105.98 62.76 8.94
N HIS A 594 -106.68 62.43 10.02
CA HIS A 594 -106.15 61.61 11.11
C HIS A 594 -106.04 60.12 10.74
N CYS A 595 -104.92 59.51 11.13
CA CYS A 595 -104.75 58.06 11.19
C CYS A 595 -105.67 57.48 12.28
N ARG A 596 -106.58 56.58 11.89
CA ARG A 596 -107.58 55.98 12.79
C ARG A 596 -107.02 54.91 13.74
N HIS A 597 -105.70 54.85 13.90
CA HIS A 597 -105.03 53.99 14.88
C HIS A 597 -104.21 54.81 15.88
N CYS A 598 -103.28 55.65 15.42
CA CYS A 598 -102.39 56.44 16.28
C CYS A 598 -102.81 57.91 16.47
N GLY A 599 -103.96 58.33 15.95
CA GLY A 599 -104.49 59.69 16.14
C GLY A 599 -103.75 60.83 15.41
N HIS A 600 -102.61 60.56 14.78
CA HIS A 600 -101.76 61.57 14.12
C HIS A 600 -102.30 62.04 12.77
N ILE A 601 -102.01 63.29 12.39
CA ILE A 601 -102.51 63.95 11.18
C ILE A 601 -101.58 63.77 9.97
N TYR A 602 -102.14 63.39 8.83
CA TYR A 602 -101.44 63.23 7.55
C TYR A 602 -102.22 63.89 6.41
N CYS A 603 -101.57 64.11 5.25
CA CYS A 603 -102.26 64.53 4.03
C CYS A 603 -102.83 63.32 3.27
N ASP A 604 -103.82 63.55 2.40
CA ASP A 604 -104.53 62.49 1.66
C ASP A 604 -103.59 61.57 0.84
N LYS A 605 -102.48 62.11 0.33
CA LYS A 605 -101.43 61.36 -0.39
C LYS A 605 -100.61 60.40 0.49
N CYS A 606 -100.54 60.64 1.79
CA CYS A 606 -99.80 59.83 2.77
C CYS A 606 -100.71 58.97 3.66
N LEU A 607 -102.04 59.17 3.59
CA LEU A 607 -103.05 58.36 4.28
C LEU A 607 -103.90 57.57 3.28
N THR A 608 -103.23 56.83 2.41
CA THR A 608 -103.85 56.03 1.33
C THR A 608 -104.24 54.61 1.79
N LYS A 609 -103.51 54.05 2.78
CA LYS A 609 -103.69 52.68 3.25
C LYS A 609 -104.88 52.55 4.22
N THR A 610 -105.47 51.36 4.24
CA THR A 610 -106.61 51.03 5.12
C THR A 610 -106.46 49.64 5.74
N VAL A 611 -107.00 49.48 6.94
CA VAL A 611 -107.04 48.20 7.67
C VAL A 611 -108.43 47.97 8.28
N PRO A 612 -108.86 46.72 8.50
CA PRO A 612 -110.11 46.42 9.21
C PRO A 612 -109.94 46.73 10.70
N SER A 613 -110.77 47.61 11.26
CA SER A 613 -110.70 48.02 12.67
C SER A 613 -112.05 47.91 13.41
N GLY A 614 -111.95 47.70 14.72
CA GLY A 614 -113.05 47.52 15.66
C GLY A 614 -113.83 46.21 15.52
N PRO A 615 -114.73 45.88 16.47
CA PRO A 615 -115.44 44.59 16.51
C PRO A 615 -116.30 44.25 15.29
N ARG A 616 -116.65 45.26 14.46
CA ARG A 616 -117.42 45.11 13.22
C ARG A 616 -116.56 45.18 11.95
N LYS A 617 -115.22 45.01 12.06
CA LYS A 617 -114.24 45.00 10.95
C LYS A 617 -114.43 46.13 9.93
N ARG A 618 -114.68 47.36 10.39
CA ARG A 618 -114.88 48.51 9.48
C ARG A 618 -113.55 48.95 8.90
N VAL A 619 -113.53 49.21 7.59
CA VAL A 619 -112.34 49.72 6.89
C VAL A 619 -111.98 51.11 7.44
N ALA A 620 -110.76 51.24 7.97
CA ALA A 620 -110.26 52.45 8.62
C ALA A 620 -108.94 52.88 7.97
N ARG A 621 -108.82 54.17 7.61
CA ARG A 621 -107.58 54.74 7.07
C ARG A 621 -106.50 54.86 8.15
N VAL A 622 -105.28 54.45 7.81
CA VAL A 622 -104.10 54.46 8.70
C VAL A 622 -102.85 54.81 7.90
N CYS A 623 -101.81 55.34 8.56
CA CYS A 623 -100.53 55.64 7.94
C CYS A 623 -99.71 54.36 7.68
N ASP A 624 -98.63 54.46 6.90
CA ASP A 624 -97.80 53.32 6.49
C ASP A 624 -97.24 52.49 7.66
N ILE A 625 -96.84 53.16 8.75
CA ILE A 625 -96.33 52.53 9.98
C ILE A 625 -97.45 51.69 10.62
N CYS A 626 -98.58 52.33 10.92
CA CYS A 626 -99.75 51.66 11.50
C CYS A 626 -100.33 50.55 10.61
N HIS A 627 -100.27 50.68 9.28
CA HIS A 627 -100.65 49.60 8.37
C HIS A 627 -99.74 48.38 8.57
N THR A 628 -98.42 48.59 8.57
CA THR A 628 -97.43 47.52 8.71
C THR A 628 -97.54 46.83 10.07
N LEU A 629 -97.82 47.58 11.14
CA LEU A 629 -98.06 47.03 12.48
C LEU A 629 -99.40 46.28 12.62
N LEU A 630 -100.45 46.67 11.89
CA LEU A 630 -101.79 46.07 11.99
C LEU A 630 -102.09 44.97 10.95
N THR A 631 -101.22 44.75 9.96
CA THR A 631 -101.42 43.69 8.94
C THR A 631 -100.32 42.62 9.05
N PRO A 632 -100.62 41.45 9.67
CA PRO A 632 -99.60 40.50 10.14
C PRO A 632 -98.84 39.74 9.04
N ASN A 633 -99.11 40.00 7.76
CA ASN A 633 -98.43 39.38 6.62
C ASN A 633 -97.63 40.41 5.77
N THR A 634 -97.33 41.60 6.30
CA THR A 634 -96.47 42.58 5.62
C THR A 634 -95.03 42.43 6.10
N ALA A 635 -94.11 42.02 5.22
CA ALA A 635 -92.69 41.89 5.56
C ALA A 635 -92.07 43.25 5.96
N PRO A 636 -91.14 43.29 6.93
CA PRO A 636 -90.38 44.49 7.24
C PRO A 636 -89.61 45.02 6.03
N TYR A 637 -89.45 46.35 5.96
CA TYR A 637 -88.84 47.08 4.83
C TYR A 637 -87.38 46.68 4.52
N PHE A 638 -86.72 45.92 5.39
CA PHE A 638 -85.31 45.52 5.29
C PHE A 638 -85.03 44.28 4.42
N SER A 639 -86.06 43.62 3.85
CA SER A 639 -85.90 42.38 3.09
C SER A 639 -85.86 42.56 1.56
N GLN A 640 -85.21 43.61 1.05
CA GLN A 640 -84.88 43.72 -0.38
C GLN A 640 -83.43 43.30 -0.64
N GLU A 641 -83.25 42.37 -1.58
CA GLU A 641 -81.99 41.66 -1.83
C GLU A 641 -80.94 42.52 -2.58
N GLN A 642 -79.66 42.22 -2.37
CA GLN A 642 -78.56 42.77 -3.17
C GLN A 642 -78.19 41.84 -4.34
N PRO A 643 -77.67 42.35 -5.48
CA PRO A 643 -77.33 41.54 -6.63
C PRO A 643 -76.11 40.61 -6.40
N PRO A 644 -76.01 39.47 -7.11
CA PRO A 644 -74.95 38.48 -6.87
C PRO A 644 -73.59 38.93 -7.40
N GLN A 645 -72.59 39.00 -6.50
CA GLN A 645 -71.18 39.16 -6.88
C GLN A 645 -70.53 37.81 -7.21
N GLN A 646 -70.65 37.39 -8.47
CA GLN A 646 -69.70 36.49 -9.12
C GLN A 646 -68.94 37.28 -10.21
N HIS A 647 -67.71 36.85 -10.54
CA HIS A 647 -66.68 37.53 -11.37
C HIS A 647 -65.69 38.44 -10.63
N GLN A 648 -64.74 37.84 -9.89
CA GLN A 648 -63.41 38.45 -9.65
C GLN A 648 -62.23 37.46 -9.79
N ASN A 649 -62.45 36.16 -9.52
CA ASN A 649 -61.37 35.14 -9.49
C ASN A 649 -60.85 34.65 -10.87
N GLN A 650 -61.19 35.30 -11.99
CA GLN A 650 -60.65 34.93 -13.32
C GLN A 650 -59.50 35.84 -13.79
N SER A 651 -59.46 37.10 -13.35
CA SER A 651 -58.50 38.10 -13.86
C SER A 651 -57.08 37.95 -13.32
N GLN A 652 -56.87 37.19 -12.24
CA GLN A 652 -55.53 36.96 -11.67
C GLN A 652 -54.79 35.77 -12.31
N ASN A 653 -55.50 34.76 -12.82
CA ASN A 653 -54.85 33.61 -13.47
C ASN A 653 -54.30 33.96 -14.87
N GLN A 654 -54.98 34.83 -15.62
CA GLN A 654 -54.52 35.22 -16.97
C GLN A 654 -53.23 36.07 -16.94
N SER A 655 -53.06 36.93 -15.95
CA SER A 655 -51.86 37.77 -15.81
C SER A 655 -50.63 36.98 -15.38
N GLN A 656 -50.78 35.97 -14.52
CA GLN A 656 -49.69 35.03 -14.19
C GLN A 656 -49.28 34.16 -15.40
N GLN A 657 -50.25 33.69 -16.19
CA GLN A 657 -49.94 32.91 -17.40
C GLN A 657 -49.16 33.71 -18.46
N GLN A 658 -49.47 34.99 -18.65
CA GLN A 658 -48.70 35.85 -19.56
C GLN A 658 -47.27 36.14 -19.06
N GLN A 659 -47.06 36.28 -17.75
CA GLN A 659 -45.70 36.46 -17.20
C GLN A 659 -44.84 35.19 -17.35
N GLN A 660 -45.40 34.00 -17.16
CA GLN A 660 -44.64 32.75 -17.38
C GLN A 660 -44.24 32.55 -18.85
N GLN A 661 -45.09 32.93 -19.82
CA GLN A 661 -44.74 32.83 -21.24
C GLN A 661 -43.62 33.81 -21.64
N GLN A 662 -43.57 35.01 -21.05
CA GLN A 662 -42.46 35.95 -21.32
C GLN A 662 -41.11 35.52 -20.73
N GLN A 663 -41.10 34.67 -19.70
CA GLN A 663 -39.86 34.12 -19.10
C GLN A 663 -39.32 32.89 -19.82
N GLN A 664 -40.02 32.35 -20.82
CA GLN A 664 -39.60 31.19 -21.62
C GLN A 664 -39.22 31.57 -23.07
N SER A 665 -38.94 32.85 -23.34
CA SER A 665 -38.62 33.36 -24.69
C SER A 665 -37.51 34.43 -24.68
N ASN A 666 -36.58 34.30 -23.73
CA ASN A 666 -35.33 35.08 -23.58
C ASN A 666 -34.20 34.12 -23.19
#